data_AF-A0A9D8QSZ0-F1
#
_entry.id   AF-A0A9D8QSZ0-F1
#
_cell.length_a   1.000
_cell.length_b   1.000
_cell.length_c   1.000
_cell.angle_alpha   90.00
_cell.angle_beta   90.00
_cell.angle_gamma   90.00
#
_symmetry.space_group_name_H-M   'P 1'
#
loop_
_entity.id
_entity.type
_entity.pdbx_description
1 polymer ?
#
loop_
_entity_poly.entity_id
_entity_poly.type
_entity_poly.pdbx_seq_one_letter_code
_entity_poly.pdbx_strand_id
1 'polypeptide(L)'
;LYDNDGTLAATESTEVPTGPDGMKYVWVFEVTDDGYAAQNLTTGRYIHIAGTGNGGAVEMQTSPSFFTIESDGDYVAFKNESGQYIDMSYSGIKPVTWGGGVAGSRRLCICEAVVEGVDDLTIAKDRLNSCFGKYSDYLPDFGQNSIDDMRGTEIGQYNFTDEDRNTFVENMQQALAILQEEVEEVTVEQIYEIIENIETSFANIMASLVELTIADGNYRIVSALEWTNTTRIDTGEVDEDGKPIYEEVTTHPTKAMYATLDEGKAMWANIDSTDCRYLWNLTNTEAGFVKMMNIATDGILNDCSQSSQAFLTADSQTEMLFQFIERREDGKIVVAMKPSTRGDYGFLHCNGHSGGAGKAGNIVGWIAGAGASQWVLEPVSDEEVAELVDAYAPIKDHELLVSMFQDLIAEAEAAIAQAKDDQYITERSAGLITSTDQFSSPFTDPEEGSFDYVLSDDASTFWHSTWREGDKQNHDHYFHVSFTEPIEGDIQCFMRRRNVINDHITALGVFGSNDESALESTTEEGWTDLGSFDLSANASSSLTVYSNAINFPEGYQYLRFYIDGTTTGRGYGHFATFQLYQLTIDGNTQWSQMGAYADTISYALETAKAVDLDEMYDMTEYNALKAALDAFKAVLCDPSALAAAISANKDVSNLIAIGENPGFWKPDNQAGVFADLIQEATTYLKSGAYTQAQLDAYAEAITSGASDIFSLANPVEEGKWYAFKFDSLEHYEAHGWNKDDPANATLGDLFDNFAAPANNGEEGLEG
;
A
#
# COMPACT_ATOMS: atom_id res chain seq x y z
N LEU A 1 -61.72 8.73 -41.69
CA LEU A 1 -60.62 7.96 -41.08
C LEU A 1 -59.92 7.19 -42.17
N TYR A 2 -58.59 7.13 -42.15
CA TYR A 2 -57.82 6.32 -43.09
C TYR A 2 -56.69 5.60 -42.41
N ASP A 3 -56.23 4.53 -43.04
CA ASP A 3 -55.04 3.83 -42.63
C ASP A 3 -53.78 4.46 -43.26
N ASN A 4 -52.79 4.77 -42.43
CA ASN A 4 -51.46 5.20 -42.84
C ASN A 4 -50.44 4.14 -42.43
N ASP A 5 -50.31 3.10 -43.25
CA ASP A 5 -49.37 1.99 -43.09
C ASP A 5 -49.54 1.22 -41.76
N GLY A 6 -50.79 0.93 -41.39
CA GLY A 6 -51.18 0.21 -40.19
C GLY A 6 -51.46 1.10 -38.97
N THR A 7 -51.42 2.43 -39.14
CA THR A 7 -51.74 3.41 -38.09
C THR A 7 -53.00 4.19 -38.47
N LEU A 8 -53.96 4.26 -37.55
CA LEU A 8 -55.20 5.02 -37.78
C LEU A 8 -54.91 6.53 -37.80
N ALA A 9 -55.29 7.18 -38.89
CA ALA A 9 -55.15 8.61 -39.08
C ALA A 9 -56.47 9.26 -39.51
N ALA A 10 -56.52 10.59 -39.39
CA ALA A 10 -57.62 11.40 -39.88
C ALA A 10 -57.10 12.56 -40.72
N THR A 11 -57.93 13.00 -41.67
CA THR A 11 -57.72 14.21 -42.45
C THR A 11 -59.06 14.89 -42.62
N GLU A 12 -59.06 16.22 -42.59
CA GLU A 12 -60.22 17.00 -43.00
C GLU A 12 -60.23 17.04 -44.53
N SER A 13 -61.21 16.39 -45.16
CA SER A 13 -61.42 16.46 -46.61
C SER A 13 -62.92 16.49 -46.91
N THR A 14 -63.32 17.36 -47.84
CA THR A 14 -64.68 17.43 -48.37
C THR A 14 -64.91 16.44 -49.52
N GLU A 15 -63.86 15.80 -50.03
CA GLU A 15 -63.91 14.80 -51.09
C GLU A 15 -63.24 13.50 -50.62
N VAL A 16 -63.93 12.36 -50.76
CA VAL A 16 -63.37 11.04 -50.46
C VAL A 16 -62.48 10.64 -51.66
N PRO A 17 -61.18 10.34 -51.45
CA PRO A 17 -60.28 9.96 -52.55
C PRO A 17 -60.78 8.72 -53.28
N THR A 18 -60.62 8.70 -54.62
CA THR A 18 -60.97 7.57 -55.49
C THR A 18 -59.71 6.97 -56.12
N GLY A 19 -59.78 5.71 -56.58
CA GLY A 19 -58.63 4.96 -57.11
C GLY A 19 -57.86 4.18 -56.04
N PRO A 20 -56.67 3.63 -56.37
CA PRO A 20 -55.89 2.78 -55.45
C PRO A 20 -55.60 3.44 -54.10
N ASP A 21 -55.24 4.74 -54.10
CA ASP A 21 -54.99 5.51 -52.89
C ASP A 21 -56.25 5.78 -52.05
N GLY A 22 -57.45 5.54 -52.62
CA GLY A 22 -58.73 5.61 -51.92
C GLY A 22 -58.99 4.39 -51.03
N MET A 23 -58.33 3.26 -51.27
CA MET A 23 -58.57 2.00 -50.55
C MET A 23 -58.28 2.08 -49.05
N LYS A 24 -57.35 2.95 -48.63
CA LYS A 24 -57.07 3.21 -47.20
C LYS A 24 -58.24 3.84 -46.44
N TYR A 25 -59.23 4.40 -47.14
CA TYR A 25 -60.46 4.94 -46.55
C TYR A 25 -61.62 3.94 -46.55
N VAL A 26 -61.44 2.75 -47.12
CA VAL A 26 -62.48 1.72 -47.24
C VAL A 26 -62.46 0.82 -46.02
N TRP A 27 -63.61 0.73 -45.34
CA TRP A 27 -63.80 -0.07 -44.13
C TRP A 27 -64.96 -1.03 -44.33
N VAL A 28 -64.78 -2.28 -43.92
CA VAL A 28 -65.83 -3.29 -43.87
C VAL A 28 -66.41 -3.30 -42.47
N PHE A 29 -67.72 -3.10 -42.36
CA PHE A 29 -68.41 -3.18 -41.08
C PHE A 29 -69.01 -4.57 -40.89
N GLU A 30 -68.57 -5.25 -39.84
CA GLU A 30 -69.13 -6.50 -39.36
C GLU A 30 -70.15 -6.20 -38.25
N VAL A 31 -71.34 -6.79 -38.34
CA VAL A 31 -72.41 -6.64 -37.34
C VAL A 31 -72.48 -7.89 -36.50
N THR A 32 -72.40 -7.73 -35.18
CA THR A 32 -72.49 -8.82 -34.18
C THR A 32 -73.51 -8.48 -33.11
N ASP A 33 -73.84 -9.45 -32.24
CA ASP A 33 -74.70 -9.22 -31.07
C ASP A 33 -74.09 -8.19 -30.09
N ASP A 34 -72.76 -8.05 -30.09
CA ASP A 34 -72.00 -7.17 -29.19
C ASP A 34 -71.73 -5.77 -29.77
N GLY A 35 -72.11 -5.52 -31.02
CA GLY A 35 -71.96 -4.23 -31.70
C GLY A 35 -71.37 -4.34 -33.11
N TYR A 36 -70.63 -3.31 -33.51
CA TYR A 36 -69.97 -3.23 -34.81
C TYR A 36 -68.46 -3.40 -34.66
N ALA A 37 -67.84 -4.13 -35.57
CA ALA A 37 -66.40 -4.07 -35.79
C ALA A 37 -66.17 -3.45 -37.18
N ALA A 38 -65.17 -2.58 -37.31
CA ALA A 38 -64.78 -2.01 -38.60
C ALA A 38 -63.36 -2.43 -38.94
N GLN A 39 -63.24 -3.24 -39.98
CA GLN A 39 -61.96 -3.71 -40.51
C GLN A 39 -61.54 -2.82 -41.68
N ASN A 40 -60.27 -2.37 -41.70
CA ASN A 40 -59.76 -1.68 -42.89
C ASN A 40 -59.58 -2.70 -44.01
N LEU A 41 -60.09 -2.41 -45.21
CA LEU A 41 -59.98 -3.35 -46.32
C LEU A 41 -58.52 -3.51 -46.80
N THR A 42 -57.68 -2.51 -46.63
CA THR A 42 -56.27 -2.55 -47.09
C THR A 42 -55.36 -3.31 -46.12
N THR A 43 -55.58 -3.23 -44.81
CA THR A 43 -54.68 -3.81 -43.79
C THR A 43 -55.28 -4.90 -42.92
N GLY A 44 -56.61 -5.00 -42.89
CA GLY A 44 -57.39 -6.05 -42.18
C GLY A 44 -57.36 -5.90 -40.69
N ARG A 45 -56.79 -4.79 -40.24
CA ARG A 45 -56.81 -4.43 -38.85
C ARG A 45 -58.16 -3.80 -38.55
N TYR A 46 -58.64 -4.09 -37.36
CA TYR A 46 -59.87 -3.55 -36.81
C TYR A 46 -59.57 -2.26 -36.04
N ILE A 47 -60.48 -1.30 -36.13
CA ILE A 47 -60.44 -0.09 -35.30
C ILE A 47 -60.60 -0.50 -33.83
N HIS A 48 -59.61 -0.17 -33.01
CA HIS A 48 -59.60 -0.40 -31.57
C HIS A 48 -59.65 0.91 -30.79
N ILE A 49 -60.75 1.14 -30.09
CA ILE A 49 -60.95 2.34 -29.25
C ILE A 49 -60.52 2.00 -27.81
N ALA A 50 -59.20 1.94 -27.57
CA ALA A 50 -58.59 1.51 -26.31
C ALA A 50 -58.83 2.48 -25.14
N GLY A 51 -58.96 3.77 -25.44
CA GLY A 51 -59.02 4.81 -24.42
C GLY A 51 -60.24 4.69 -23.49
N THR A 52 -59.99 4.64 -22.19
CA THR A 52 -61.02 4.66 -21.14
C THR A 52 -61.36 6.07 -20.63
N GLY A 53 -60.64 7.09 -21.11
CA GLY A 53 -60.85 8.50 -20.79
C GLY A 53 -60.50 9.44 -21.94
N ASN A 54 -60.61 10.74 -21.73
CA ASN A 54 -60.32 11.74 -22.76
C ASN A 54 -58.83 11.76 -23.14
N GLY A 55 -58.52 11.85 -24.44
CA GLY A 55 -57.16 11.85 -24.98
C GLY A 55 -56.50 10.47 -25.04
N GLY A 56 -57.23 9.40 -24.74
CA GLY A 56 -56.76 8.03 -24.88
C GLY A 56 -56.59 7.61 -26.33
N ALA A 57 -55.89 6.50 -26.53
CA ALA A 57 -55.51 6.03 -27.85
C ALA A 57 -56.70 5.43 -28.61
N VAL A 58 -56.71 5.68 -29.93
CA VAL A 58 -57.51 4.94 -30.90
C VAL A 58 -56.51 4.32 -31.87
N GLU A 59 -56.50 3.00 -31.92
CA GLU A 59 -55.45 2.20 -32.52
C GLU A 59 -56.06 1.21 -33.53
N MET A 60 -55.18 0.42 -34.15
CA MET A 60 -55.53 -0.64 -35.08
C MET A 60 -54.98 -1.95 -34.52
N GLN A 61 -55.79 -3.02 -34.51
CA GLN A 61 -55.37 -4.32 -34.01
C GLN A 61 -55.80 -5.45 -34.96
N THR A 62 -55.24 -6.65 -34.81
CA THR A 62 -55.54 -7.79 -35.70
C THR A 62 -56.86 -8.50 -35.36
N SER A 63 -57.31 -8.42 -34.10
CA SER A 63 -58.56 -9.03 -33.65
C SER A 63 -59.74 -8.06 -33.69
N PRO A 64 -60.99 -8.51 -33.95
CA PRO A 64 -62.17 -7.65 -33.88
C PRO A 64 -62.29 -6.95 -32.53
N SER A 65 -62.48 -5.63 -32.57
CA SER A 65 -62.94 -4.84 -31.42
C SER A 65 -64.30 -4.28 -31.72
N PHE A 66 -65.20 -4.45 -30.75
CA PHE A 66 -66.58 -4.04 -30.88
C PHE A 66 -66.78 -2.63 -30.33
N PHE A 67 -67.53 -1.85 -31.08
CA PHE A 67 -68.01 -0.54 -30.68
C PHE A 67 -69.45 -0.37 -31.14
N THR A 68 -70.17 0.52 -30.49
CA THR A 68 -71.52 0.91 -30.92
C THR A 68 -71.43 2.13 -31.83
N ILE A 69 -72.30 2.19 -32.83
CA ILE A 69 -72.46 3.38 -33.68
C ILE A 69 -73.67 4.15 -33.19
N GLU A 70 -73.48 5.41 -32.81
CA GLU A 70 -74.56 6.34 -32.50
C GLU A 70 -74.71 7.36 -33.63
N SER A 71 -75.93 7.76 -33.94
CA SER A 71 -76.25 8.70 -35.02
C SER A 71 -77.00 9.94 -34.54
N ASP A 72 -76.67 11.11 -35.08
CA ASP A 72 -77.43 12.36 -34.95
C ASP A 72 -77.54 13.04 -36.32
N GLY A 73 -78.71 12.93 -36.95
CA GLY A 73 -78.92 13.36 -38.34
C GLY A 73 -78.08 12.56 -39.33
N ASP A 74 -77.30 13.25 -40.16
CA ASP A 74 -76.41 12.64 -41.17
C ASP A 74 -75.05 12.22 -40.59
N TYR A 75 -74.81 12.45 -39.30
CA TYR A 75 -73.54 12.17 -38.64
C TYR A 75 -73.62 10.94 -37.73
N VAL A 76 -72.49 10.25 -37.62
CA VAL A 76 -72.29 9.12 -36.70
C VAL A 76 -71.07 9.34 -35.81
N ALA A 77 -71.02 8.66 -34.67
CA ALA A 77 -69.82 8.54 -33.85
C ALA A 77 -69.67 7.09 -33.35
N PHE A 78 -68.42 6.63 -33.27
CA PHE A 78 -68.08 5.27 -32.81
C PHE A 78 -67.74 5.31 -31.33
N LYS A 79 -68.47 4.54 -30.52
CA LYS A 79 -68.42 4.57 -29.07
C LYS A 79 -68.02 3.22 -28.49
N ASN A 80 -66.99 3.20 -27.65
CA ASN A 80 -66.58 2.01 -26.91
C ASN A 80 -67.46 1.76 -25.66
N GLU A 81 -67.24 0.62 -25.00
CA GLU A 81 -67.97 0.24 -23.78
C GLU A 81 -67.76 1.21 -22.61
N SER A 82 -66.61 1.90 -22.57
CA SER A 82 -66.30 2.92 -21.57
C SER A 82 -67.01 4.26 -21.82
N GLY A 83 -67.88 4.33 -22.84
CA GLY A 83 -68.62 5.55 -23.20
C GLY A 83 -67.76 6.63 -23.86
N GLN A 84 -66.58 6.27 -24.36
CA GLN A 84 -65.69 7.15 -25.10
C GLN A 84 -65.93 7.04 -26.61
N TYR A 85 -65.87 8.17 -27.29
CA TYR A 85 -66.07 8.27 -28.74
C TYR A 85 -64.76 8.53 -29.45
N ILE A 86 -64.62 8.09 -30.70
CA ILE A 86 -63.53 8.57 -31.57
C ILE A 86 -63.72 10.07 -31.80
N ASP A 87 -62.71 10.84 -31.44
CA ASP A 87 -62.59 12.29 -31.64
C ASP A 87 -61.21 12.60 -32.24
N MET A 88 -60.95 13.85 -32.56
CA MET A 88 -59.68 14.29 -33.12
C MET A 88 -58.86 15.02 -32.06
N SER A 89 -57.56 14.73 -32.02
CA SER A 89 -56.61 15.51 -31.22
C SER A 89 -56.61 16.98 -31.63
N TYR A 90 -56.07 17.86 -30.79
CA TYR A 90 -56.03 19.29 -31.04
C TYR A 90 -55.38 19.69 -32.39
N SER A 91 -54.49 18.85 -32.94
CA SER A 91 -53.88 19.05 -34.25
C SER A 91 -54.74 18.56 -35.43
N GLY A 92 -55.85 17.87 -35.19
CA GLY A 92 -56.75 17.32 -36.21
C GLY A 92 -56.19 16.09 -36.96
N ILE A 93 -54.95 15.67 -36.67
CA ILE A 93 -54.22 14.66 -37.44
C ILE A 93 -54.40 13.26 -36.85
N LYS A 94 -54.47 13.16 -35.52
CA LYS A 94 -54.55 11.88 -34.80
C LYS A 94 -55.91 11.67 -34.16
N PRO A 95 -56.58 10.54 -34.42
CA PRO A 95 -57.76 10.11 -33.66
C PRO A 95 -57.39 9.85 -32.19
N VAL A 96 -58.26 10.26 -31.27
CA VAL A 96 -58.16 10.06 -29.82
C VAL A 96 -59.55 9.76 -29.26
N THR A 97 -59.64 9.33 -28.00
CA THR A 97 -60.93 9.14 -27.33
C THR A 97 -61.42 10.41 -26.64
N TRP A 98 -62.74 10.67 -26.66
CA TRP A 98 -63.34 11.76 -25.89
C TRP A 98 -64.81 11.49 -25.53
N GLY A 99 -65.25 11.91 -24.34
CA GLY A 99 -66.64 11.76 -23.91
C GLY A 99 -67.62 12.81 -24.49
N GLY A 100 -68.90 12.47 -24.66
CA GLY A 100 -69.97 13.48 -24.84
C GLY A 100 -70.83 13.40 -26.12
N GLY A 101 -71.12 12.22 -26.65
CA GLY A 101 -72.16 12.03 -27.68
C GLY A 101 -71.72 12.38 -29.11
N VAL A 102 -72.65 12.55 -30.05
CA VAL A 102 -72.40 12.83 -31.48
C VAL A 102 -72.36 14.35 -31.77
N ALA A 103 -71.31 15.07 -31.33
CA ALA A 103 -71.19 16.52 -31.51
C ALA A 103 -69.75 17.04 -31.65
N GLY A 104 -69.53 18.08 -32.46
CA GLY A 104 -68.19 18.67 -32.65
C GLY A 104 -67.31 17.85 -33.61
N SER A 105 -66.02 17.72 -33.31
CA SER A 105 -64.99 17.06 -34.14
C SER A 105 -65.12 15.53 -34.27
N ARG A 106 -66.06 14.93 -33.56
CA ARG A 106 -66.43 13.49 -33.63
C ARG A 106 -67.58 13.18 -34.59
N ARG A 107 -68.03 14.16 -35.38
CA ARG A 107 -69.07 13.99 -36.40
C ARG A 107 -68.47 13.33 -37.64
N LEU A 108 -68.60 12.01 -37.72
CA LEU A 108 -68.16 11.22 -38.87
C LEU A 108 -69.33 11.00 -39.83
N CYS A 109 -69.04 10.83 -41.11
CA CYS A 109 -70.01 10.37 -42.10
C CYS A 109 -69.56 9.03 -42.64
N ILE A 110 -70.49 8.08 -42.78
CA ILE A 110 -70.25 6.83 -43.50
C ILE A 110 -70.87 6.98 -44.88
N CYS A 111 -70.04 6.85 -45.92
CA CYS A 111 -70.49 6.82 -47.30
C CYS A 111 -70.37 5.39 -47.82
N GLU A 112 -71.33 4.96 -48.63
CA GLU A 112 -71.25 3.68 -49.32
C GLU A 112 -70.07 3.71 -50.30
N ALA A 113 -69.13 2.76 -50.15
CA ALA A 113 -68.03 2.58 -51.07
C ALA A 113 -68.44 1.54 -52.14
N VAL A 114 -68.39 1.94 -53.41
CA VAL A 114 -68.58 1.02 -54.53
C VAL A 114 -67.21 0.47 -54.91
N VAL A 115 -66.94 -0.80 -54.54
CA VAL A 115 -65.70 -1.51 -54.88
C VAL A 115 -66.02 -2.49 -56.01
N GLU A 116 -65.62 -2.14 -57.24
CA GLU A 116 -65.78 -3.01 -58.41
C GLU A 116 -64.48 -3.78 -58.69
N GLY A 117 -64.57 -5.10 -58.85
CA GLY A 117 -63.47 -5.92 -59.41
C GLY A 117 -62.36 -6.32 -58.46
N VAL A 118 -62.55 -6.20 -57.13
CA VAL A 118 -61.58 -6.67 -56.12
C VAL A 118 -62.26 -7.73 -55.27
N ASP A 119 -61.81 -8.98 -55.37
CA ASP A 119 -62.21 -10.05 -54.45
C ASP A 119 -61.29 -10.07 -53.22
N ASP A 120 -61.77 -10.66 -52.11
CA ASP A 120 -61.03 -10.73 -50.85
C ASP A 120 -59.66 -11.43 -51.01
N LEU A 121 -59.56 -12.32 -52.00
CA LEU A 121 -58.33 -13.02 -52.33
C LEU A 121 -57.27 -12.09 -52.90
N THR A 122 -57.65 -11.16 -53.79
CA THR A 122 -56.75 -10.14 -54.35
C THR A 122 -56.18 -9.25 -53.25
N ILE A 123 -57.01 -8.83 -52.29
CA ILE A 123 -56.59 -8.02 -51.14
C ILE A 123 -55.59 -8.78 -50.25
N ALA A 124 -55.87 -10.05 -49.96
CA ALA A 124 -54.98 -10.87 -49.15
C ALA A 124 -53.61 -11.03 -49.83
N LYS A 125 -53.58 -11.27 -51.15
CA LYS A 125 -52.34 -11.36 -51.94
C LYS A 125 -51.53 -10.05 -51.93
N ASP A 126 -52.17 -8.89 -52.01
CA ASP A 126 -51.47 -7.60 -51.94
C ASP A 126 -50.77 -7.41 -50.58
N ARG A 127 -51.40 -7.85 -49.49
CA ARG A 127 -50.78 -7.81 -48.16
C ARG A 127 -49.64 -8.79 -48.00
N LEU A 128 -49.81 -9.99 -48.54
CA LEU A 128 -48.74 -10.98 -48.58
C LEU A 128 -47.52 -10.43 -49.33
N ASN A 129 -47.75 -9.71 -50.43
CA ASN A 129 -46.69 -9.05 -51.20
C ASN A 129 -45.97 -7.97 -50.38
N SER A 130 -46.72 -7.16 -49.61
CA SER A 130 -46.14 -6.16 -48.70
C SER A 130 -45.31 -6.81 -47.58
N CYS A 131 -45.83 -7.86 -46.94
CA CYS A 131 -45.12 -8.64 -45.92
C CYS A 131 -43.84 -9.27 -46.50
N PHE A 132 -43.95 -9.92 -47.67
CA PHE A 132 -42.81 -10.50 -48.36
C PHE A 132 -41.74 -9.45 -48.67
N GLY A 133 -42.13 -8.29 -49.22
CA GLY A 133 -41.22 -7.19 -49.52
C GLY A 133 -40.43 -6.71 -48.30
N LYS A 134 -41.06 -6.62 -47.13
CA LYS A 134 -40.43 -6.20 -45.87
C LYS A 134 -39.31 -7.16 -45.40
N TYR A 135 -39.45 -8.46 -45.67
CA TYR A 135 -38.58 -9.49 -45.11
C TYR A 135 -37.71 -10.21 -46.16
N SER A 136 -37.95 -9.99 -47.45
CA SER A 136 -37.26 -10.67 -48.54
C SER A 136 -35.74 -10.45 -48.53
N ASP A 137 -35.25 -9.30 -48.07
CA ASP A 137 -33.81 -9.01 -47.96
C ASP A 137 -33.05 -9.91 -46.98
N TYR A 138 -33.75 -10.55 -46.04
CA TYR A 138 -33.16 -11.49 -45.08
C TYR A 138 -33.06 -12.92 -45.64
N LEU A 139 -33.68 -13.22 -46.78
CA LEU A 139 -33.58 -14.54 -47.38
C LEU A 139 -32.15 -14.79 -47.92
N PRO A 140 -31.65 -16.04 -47.82
CA PRO A 140 -30.29 -16.40 -48.27
C PRO A 140 -29.97 -16.07 -49.73
N ASP A 141 -31.01 -16.03 -50.58
CA ASP A 141 -30.86 -15.88 -52.04
C ASP A 141 -31.19 -14.45 -52.56
N PHE A 142 -31.63 -13.53 -51.70
CA PHE A 142 -32.21 -12.24 -52.14
C PHE A 142 -31.45 -10.97 -51.69
N GLY A 143 -30.71 -10.98 -50.58
CA GLY A 143 -30.14 -9.74 -50.02
C GLY A 143 -28.70 -9.84 -49.50
N GLN A 144 -28.12 -8.67 -49.15
CA GLN A 144 -26.78 -8.53 -48.55
C GLN A 144 -26.74 -8.84 -47.03
N ASN A 145 -27.90 -9.05 -46.39
CA ASN A 145 -28.05 -9.22 -44.94
C ASN A 145 -28.83 -10.51 -44.65
N SER A 146 -28.35 -11.66 -45.12
CA SER A 146 -29.09 -12.90 -44.92
C SER A 146 -29.20 -13.26 -43.43
N ILE A 147 -30.32 -13.88 -43.04
CA ILE A 147 -30.49 -14.47 -41.70
C ILE A 147 -29.32 -15.41 -41.35
N ASP A 148 -28.78 -16.13 -42.34
CA ASP A 148 -27.68 -17.08 -42.11
C ASP A 148 -26.37 -16.35 -41.73
N ASP A 149 -26.11 -15.15 -42.27
CA ASP A 149 -24.94 -14.32 -41.92
C ASP A 149 -25.05 -13.71 -40.52
N MET A 150 -26.28 -13.53 -40.03
CA MET A 150 -26.57 -12.97 -38.71
C MET A 150 -26.52 -14.02 -37.59
N ARG A 151 -26.46 -15.31 -37.93
CA ARG A 151 -26.53 -16.41 -36.96
C ARG A 151 -25.22 -16.62 -36.21
N GLY A 152 -25.32 -16.80 -34.90
CA GLY A 152 -24.22 -17.31 -34.11
C GLY A 152 -24.42 -17.15 -32.61
N THR A 153 -23.43 -17.63 -31.85
CA THR A 153 -23.45 -17.65 -30.38
C THR A 153 -22.67 -16.50 -29.77
N GLU A 154 -22.16 -15.58 -30.58
CA GLU A 154 -21.37 -14.43 -30.11
C GLU A 154 -22.20 -13.16 -30.01
N ILE A 155 -21.73 -12.24 -29.19
CA ILE A 155 -22.34 -10.92 -29.01
C ILE A 155 -22.65 -10.21 -30.34
N GLY A 156 -23.86 -9.67 -30.44
CA GLY A 156 -24.34 -8.97 -31.64
C GLY A 156 -24.83 -9.91 -32.76
N GLN A 157 -24.69 -11.22 -32.59
CA GLN A 157 -25.31 -12.24 -33.43
C GLN A 157 -26.61 -12.74 -32.80
N TYR A 158 -27.35 -13.56 -33.55
CA TYR A 158 -28.62 -14.13 -33.12
C TYR A 158 -28.49 -15.65 -32.98
N ASN A 159 -28.75 -16.16 -31.77
CA ASN A 159 -28.61 -17.55 -31.41
C ASN A 159 -29.92 -18.32 -31.58
N PHE A 160 -30.43 -18.35 -32.81
CA PHE A 160 -31.62 -19.10 -33.20
C PHE A 160 -31.26 -20.48 -33.77
N THR A 161 -32.20 -21.42 -33.68
CA THR A 161 -32.00 -22.81 -34.10
C THR A 161 -32.17 -22.99 -35.61
N ASP A 162 -31.74 -24.14 -36.14
CA ASP A 162 -32.08 -24.54 -37.51
C ASP A 162 -33.61 -24.62 -37.74
N GLU A 163 -34.38 -24.94 -36.69
CA GLU A 163 -35.85 -25.02 -36.75
C GLU A 163 -36.48 -23.62 -36.91
N ASP A 164 -36.03 -22.64 -36.12
CA ASP A 164 -36.48 -21.24 -36.24
C ASP A 164 -36.16 -20.68 -37.64
N ARG A 165 -34.93 -20.94 -38.11
CA ARG A 165 -34.43 -20.56 -39.43
C ARG A 165 -35.29 -21.15 -40.55
N ASN A 166 -35.51 -22.46 -40.50
CA ASN A 166 -36.27 -23.16 -41.54
C ASN A 166 -37.73 -22.74 -41.51
N THR A 167 -38.32 -22.53 -40.33
CA THR A 167 -39.69 -22.04 -40.21
C THR A 167 -39.86 -20.67 -40.88
N PHE A 168 -38.96 -19.71 -40.63
CA PHE A 168 -39.01 -18.41 -41.29
C PHE A 168 -38.85 -18.53 -42.82
N VAL A 169 -37.84 -19.29 -43.27
CA VAL A 169 -37.56 -19.46 -44.70
C VAL A 169 -38.70 -20.19 -45.42
N GLU A 170 -39.27 -21.24 -44.83
CA GLU A 170 -40.40 -21.99 -45.41
C GLU A 170 -41.64 -21.13 -45.54
N ASN A 171 -41.98 -20.31 -44.53
CA ASN A 171 -43.12 -19.39 -44.62
C ASN A 171 -42.90 -18.32 -45.70
N MET A 172 -41.69 -17.78 -45.81
CA MET A 172 -41.32 -16.85 -46.88
C MET A 172 -41.38 -17.49 -48.28
N GLN A 173 -40.98 -18.76 -48.41
CA GLN A 173 -41.09 -19.51 -49.67
C GLN A 173 -42.54 -19.81 -50.04
N GLN A 174 -43.39 -20.16 -49.07
CA GLN A 174 -44.83 -20.33 -49.29
C GLN A 174 -45.48 -19.02 -49.74
N ALA A 175 -45.09 -17.90 -49.12
CA ALA A 175 -45.55 -16.58 -49.55
C ALA A 175 -45.17 -16.28 -51.01
N LEU A 176 -43.92 -16.56 -51.40
CA LEU A 176 -43.45 -16.36 -52.77
C LEU A 176 -44.22 -17.23 -53.78
N ALA A 177 -44.45 -18.51 -53.47
CA ALA A 177 -45.17 -19.43 -54.35
C ALA A 177 -46.62 -18.97 -54.60
N ILE A 178 -47.30 -18.43 -53.57
CA ILE A 178 -48.64 -17.84 -53.72
C ILE A 178 -48.61 -16.60 -54.61
N LEU A 179 -47.60 -15.72 -54.41
CA LEU A 179 -47.45 -14.48 -55.18
C LEU A 179 -47.06 -14.72 -56.65
N GLN A 180 -46.38 -15.84 -56.94
CA GLN A 180 -46.02 -16.27 -58.30
C GLN A 180 -47.11 -17.11 -58.99
N GLU A 181 -48.27 -17.26 -58.35
CA GLU A 181 -49.39 -18.09 -58.85
C GLU A 181 -49.03 -19.56 -59.05
N GLU A 182 -48.06 -20.09 -58.28
CA GLU A 182 -47.65 -21.49 -58.34
C GLU A 182 -48.55 -22.41 -57.50
N VAL A 183 -49.48 -21.84 -56.73
CA VAL A 183 -50.46 -22.54 -55.89
C VAL A 183 -51.85 -22.44 -56.53
N GLU A 184 -52.43 -23.58 -56.94
CA GLU A 184 -53.70 -23.64 -57.71
C GLU A 184 -54.95 -23.21 -56.90
N GLU A 185 -55.01 -23.52 -55.60
CA GLU A 185 -56.11 -23.12 -54.70
C GLU A 185 -55.54 -22.61 -53.38
N VAL A 186 -55.74 -21.32 -53.09
CA VAL A 186 -55.35 -20.69 -51.82
C VAL A 186 -56.50 -19.84 -51.30
N THR A 187 -56.80 -19.95 -50.00
CA THR A 187 -57.85 -19.17 -49.34
C THR A 187 -57.30 -17.90 -48.70
N VAL A 188 -58.18 -16.96 -48.39
CA VAL A 188 -57.86 -15.71 -47.69
C VAL A 188 -57.27 -16.00 -46.31
N GLU A 189 -57.83 -16.96 -45.57
CA GLU A 189 -57.37 -17.37 -44.24
C GLU A 189 -55.95 -17.93 -44.29
N GLN A 190 -55.63 -18.76 -45.29
CA GLN A 190 -54.29 -19.33 -45.46
C GLN A 190 -53.24 -18.24 -45.71
N ILE A 191 -53.59 -17.20 -46.48
CA ILE A 191 -52.69 -16.07 -46.71
C ILE A 191 -52.41 -15.31 -45.41
N TYR A 192 -53.43 -15.05 -44.59
CA TYR A 192 -53.23 -14.36 -43.30
C TYR A 192 -52.42 -15.18 -42.30
N GLU A 193 -52.65 -16.50 -42.25
CA GLU A 193 -51.87 -17.41 -41.41
C GLU A 193 -50.39 -17.38 -41.80
N ILE A 194 -50.08 -17.37 -43.11
CA ILE A 194 -48.69 -17.24 -43.58
C ILE A 194 -48.08 -15.90 -43.16
N ILE A 195 -48.81 -14.79 -43.28
CA ILE A 195 -48.34 -13.47 -42.85
C ILE A 195 -48.00 -13.47 -41.35
N GLU A 196 -48.90 -13.97 -40.51
CA GLU A 196 -48.70 -14.05 -39.06
C GLU A 196 -47.50 -14.93 -38.70
N ASN A 197 -47.33 -16.06 -39.39
CA ASN A 197 -46.20 -16.97 -39.20
C ASN A 197 -44.87 -16.33 -39.60
N ILE A 198 -44.81 -15.54 -40.67
CA ILE A 198 -43.61 -14.78 -41.06
C ILE A 198 -43.24 -13.77 -39.98
N GLU A 199 -44.20 -12.96 -39.51
CA GLU A 199 -43.93 -11.93 -38.50
C GLU A 199 -43.49 -12.55 -37.16
N THR A 200 -44.14 -13.64 -36.74
CA THR A 200 -43.82 -14.34 -35.49
C THR A 200 -42.45 -15.01 -35.53
N SER A 201 -42.15 -15.76 -36.61
CA SER A 201 -40.85 -16.43 -36.74
C SER A 201 -39.70 -15.44 -36.80
N PHE A 202 -39.87 -14.31 -37.51
CA PHE A 202 -38.86 -13.24 -37.53
C PHE A 202 -38.67 -12.58 -36.16
N ALA A 203 -39.75 -12.31 -35.43
CA ALA A 203 -39.67 -11.76 -34.07
C ALA A 203 -38.90 -12.69 -33.11
N ASN A 204 -39.13 -14.00 -33.20
CA ASN A 204 -38.40 -15.00 -32.41
C ASN A 204 -36.90 -15.00 -32.72
N ILE A 205 -36.53 -14.91 -34.00
CA ILE A 205 -35.13 -14.77 -34.41
C ILE A 205 -34.52 -13.51 -33.78
N MET A 206 -35.19 -12.36 -33.87
CA MET A 206 -34.66 -11.11 -33.32
C MET A 206 -34.55 -11.13 -31.79
N ALA A 207 -35.43 -11.86 -31.10
CA ALA A 207 -35.36 -12.05 -29.65
C ALA A 207 -34.18 -12.93 -29.20
N SER A 208 -33.52 -13.65 -30.11
CA SER A 208 -32.36 -14.50 -29.82
C SER A 208 -31.02 -13.75 -29.85
N LEU A 209 -31.03 -12.42 -29.88
CA LEU A 209 -29.83 -11.58 -29.86
C LEU A 209 -28.94 -11.96 -28.66
N VAL A 210 -27.68 -12.26 -28.93
CA VAL A 210 -26.67 -12.49 -27.89
C VAL A 210 -26.20 -11.13 -27.39
N GLU A 211 -26.58 -10.78 -26.16
CA GLU A 211 -26.26 -9.51 -25.54
C GLU A 211 -24.86 -9.49 -24.89
N LEU A 212 -24.33 -8.29 -24.66
CA LEU A 212 -23.09 -8.10 -23.88
C LEU A 212 -23.31 -8.51 -22.44
N THR A 213 -22.59 -9.53 -21.98
CA THR A 213 -22.50 -9.85 -20.56
C THR A 213 -21.08 -9.62 -20.07
N ILE A 214 -20.92 -8.73 -19.10
CA ILE A 214 -19.66 -8.55 -18.37
C ILE A 214 -19.72 -9.47 -17.14
N ALA A 215 -18.77 -10.40 -17.04
CA ALA A 215 -18.68 -11.29 -15.89
C ALA A 215 -18.11 -10.53 -14.68
N ASP A 216 -18.59 -10.87 -13.49
CA ASP A 216 -18.03 -10.36 -12.25
C ASP A 216 -16.56 -10.76 -12.13
N GLY A 217 -15.72 -9.83 -11.69
CA GLY A 217 -14.31 -10.12 -11.49
C GLY A 217 -13.40 -8.90 -11.56
N ASN A 218 -12.10 -9.18 -11.58
CA ASN A 218 -11.05 -8.18 -11.59
C ASN A 218 -10.50 -8.01 -13.01
N TYR A 219 -10.29 -6.76 -13.42
CA TYR A 219 -9.89 -6.43 -14.78
C TYR A 219 -8.87 -5.30 -14.80
N ARG A 220 -8.01 -5.32 -15.83
CA ARG A 220 -7.35 -4.13 -16.34
C ARG A 220 -8.17 -3.57 -17.50
N ILE A 221 -8.43 -2.27 -17.47
CA ILE A 221 -9.19 -1.57 -18.50
C ILE A 221 -8.19 -0.93 -19.47
N VAL A 222 -7.95 -1.61 -20.58
CA VAL A 222 -6.89 -1.30 -21.54
C VAL A 222 -7.46 -0.50 -22.71
N SER A 223 -6.77 0.54 -23.14
CA SER A 223 -7.19 1.32 -24.30
C SER A 223 -7.13 0.44 -25.56
N ALA A 224 -8.21 0.44 -26.32
CA ALA A 224 -8.24 -0.26 -27.60
C ALA A 224 -7.38 0.46 -28.65
N LEU A 225 -7.24 1.78 -28.55
CA LEU A 225 -6.44 2.57 -29.50
C LEU A 225 -4.96 2.14 -29.49
N GLU A 226 -4.34 2.04 -30.67
CA GLU A 226 -2.89 1.94 -30.77
C GLU A 226 -2.26 3.32 -30.52
N TRP A 227 -1.41 3.42 -29.51
CA TRP A 227 -0.78 4.68 -29.12
C TRP A 227 0.61 4.80 -29.71
N THR A 228 0.99 6.01 -30.10
CA THR A 228 2.35 6.34 -30.55
C THR A 228 2.97 7.40 -29.66
N ASN A 229 4.15 7.11 -29.12
CA ASN A 229 4.96 8.05 -28.34
C ASN A 229 6.29 8.28 -29.03
N THR A 230 6.55 9.51 -29.46
CA THR A 230 7.87 9.92 -29.98
C THR A 230 8.60 10.73 -28.92
N THR A 231 9.78 10.27 -28.52
CA THR A 231 10.67 10.95 -27.56
C THR A 231 12.00 11.27 -28.21
N ARG A 232 12.53 12.44 -27.91
CA ARG A 232 13.83 12.91 -28.39
C ARG A 232 14.89 12.57 -27.33
N ILE A 233 15.79 11.65 -27.65
CA ILE A 233 16.84 11.14 -26.74
C ILE A 233 18.16 11.78 -27.13
N ASP A 234 18.94 12.26 -26.17
CA ASP A 234 20.31 12.73 -26.42
C ASP A 234 21.20 11.52 -26.71
N THR A 235 21.86 11.53 -27.87
CA THR A 235 22.73 10.41 -28.29
C THR A 235 24.07 10.40 -27.56
N GLY A 236 24.40 11.47 -26.82
CA GLY A 236 25.72 11.69 -26.24
C GLY A 236 26.77 12.14 -27.26
N GLU A 237 26.39 12.25 -28.54
CA GLU A 237 27.22 12.83 -29.59
C GLU A 237 26.92 14.32 -29.76
N VAL A 238 27.89 15.06 -30.26
CA VAL A 238 27.73 16.47 -30.60
C VAL A 238 28.04 16.70 -32.07
N ASP A 239 27.34 17.64 -32.71
CA ASP A 239 27.57 18.00 -34.11
C ASP A 239 28.89 18.79 -34.29
N GLU A 240 29.20 19.15 -35.54
CA GLU A 240 30.44 19.88 -35.89
C GLU A 240 30.56 21.25 -35.18
N ASP A 241 29.46 21.79 -34.65
CA ASP A 241 29.38 23.04 -33.89
C ASP A 241 29.35 22.81 -32.36
N GLY A 242 29.48 21.56 -31.90
CA GLY A 242 29.47 21.19 -30.48
C GLY A 242 28.08 21.14 -29.85
N LYS A 243 27.00 21.05 -30.63
CA LYS A 243 25.63 20.92 -30.10
C LYS A 243 25.24 19.45 -29.94
N PRO A 244 24.52 19.07 -28.87
CA PRO A 244 24.04 17.71 -28.68
C PRO A 244 23.19 17.24 -29.87
N ILE A 245 23.52 16.07 -30.39
CA ILE A 245 22.75 15.35 -31.40
C ILE A 245 21.69 14.54 -30.65
N TYR A 246 20.47 14.62 -31.15
CA TYR A 246 19.36 13.88 -30.59
C TYR A 246 18.78 12.92 -31.62
N GLU A 247 18.36 11.74 -31.16
CA GLU A 247 17.58 10.79 -31.93
C GLU A 247 16.10 10.83 -31.53
N GLU A 248 15.20 10.65 -32.48
CA GLU A 248 13.79 10.45 -32.19
C GLU A 248 13.50 8.95 -32.13
N VAL A 249 13.03 8.49 -30.97
CA VAL A 249 12.58 7.11 -30.78
C VAL A 249 11.07 7.10 -30.67
N THR A 250 10.43 6.37 -31.59
CA THR A 250 8.99 6.12 -31.57
C THR A 250 8.70 4.78 -30.94
N THR A 251 7.82 4.77 -29.94
CA THR A 251 7.35 3.56 -29.24
C THR A 251 5.84 3.44 -29.38
N HIS A 252 5.33 2.20 -29.25
CA HIS A 252 3.90 1.87 -29.32
C HIS A 252 3.41 1.28 -27.99
N PRO A 253 3.30 2.09 -26.92
CA PRO A 253 2.98 1.58 -25.60
C PRO A 253 1.51 1.18 -25.47
N THR A 254 1.25 0.10 -24.74
CA THR A 254 -0.09 -0.22 -24.25
C THR A 254 -0.49 0.76 -23.15
N LYS A 255 -1.70 1.31 -23.24
CA LYS A 255 -2.23 2.26 -22.26
C LYS A 255 -3.40 1.64 -21.50
N ALA A 256 -3.54 1.99 -20.23
CA ALA A 256 -4.64 1.53 -19.40
C ALA A 256 -5.16 2.64 -18.49
N MET A 257 -6.38 2.45 -18.01
CA MET A 257 -7.03 3.33 -17.03
C MET A 257 -6.55 3.01 -15.62
N TYR A 258 -6.25 4.04 -14.83
CA TYR A 258 -5.91 3.93 -13.41
C TYR A 258 -6.62 5.02 -12.60
N ALA A 259 -6.60 4.92 -11.27
CA ALA A 259 -7.14 5.95 -10.37
C ALA A 259 -6.04 6.63 -9.55
N THR A 260 -6.22 7.91 -9.21
CA THR A 260 -5.36 8.62 -8.25
C THR A 260 -5.87 8.43 -6.82
N LEU A 261 -4.95 8.32 -5.86
CA LEU A 261 -5.28 8.18 -4.44
C LEU A 261 -5.87 9.47 -3.86
N ASP A 262 -5.18 10.60 -4.06
CA ASP A 262 -5.44 11.83 -3.29
C ASP A 262 -6.73 12.56 -3.73
N GLU A 263 -7.07 12.45 -5.02
CA GLU A 263 -8.16 13.21 -5.63
C GLU A 263 -9.29 12.33 -6.18
N GLY A 264 -9.14 11.01 -6.13
CA GLY A 264 -10.11 10.06 -6.67
C GLY A 264 -10.42 10.30 -8.15
N LYS A 265 -9.40 10.59 -8.98
CA LYS A 265 -9.58 10.86 -10.42
C LYS A 265 -9.31 9.60 -11.24
N ALA A 266 -10.12 9.37 -12.28
CA ALA A 266 -9.80 8.38 -13.30
C ALA A 266 -8.85 8.98 -14.35
N MET A 267 -7.73 8.31 -14.58
CA MET A 267 -6.63 8.76 -15.43
C MET A 267 -6.24 7.64 -16.40
N TRP A 268 -5.40 7.95 -17.37
CA TRP A 268 -4.82 6.96 -18.28
C TRP A 268 -3.34 7.22 -18.50
N ALA A 269 -2.55 6.15 -18.59
CA ALA A 269 -1.12 6.20 -18.84
C ALA A 269 -0.63 4.86 -19.43
N ASN A 270 0.68 4.71 -19.61
CA ASN A 270 1.28 3.41 -19.94
C ASN A 270 0.89 2.41 -18.86
N ILE A 271 0.44 1.22 -19.26
CA ILE A 271 0.09 0.18 -18.31
C ILE A 271 1.29 -0.16 -17.41
N ASP A 272 1.04 -0.20 -16.10
CA ASP A 272 1.96 -0.75 -15.12
C ASP A 272 1.28 -1.95 -14.46
N SER A 273 1.77 -3.15 -14.76
CA SER A 273 1.18 -4.39 -14.24
C SER A 273 1.48 -4.59 -12.74
N THR A 274 2.43 -3.84 -12.18
CA THR A 274 2.83 -3.91 -10.77
C THR A 274 2.11 -2.91 -9.87
N ASP A 275 1.28 -2.04 -10.46
CA ASP A 275 0.57 -0.99 -9.75
C ASP A 275 -0.92 -1.34 -9.59
N CYS A 276 -1.34 -1.51 -8.33
CA CYS A 276 -2.71 -1.85 -7.96
C CYS A 276 -3.75 -0.79 -8.43
N ARG A 277 -3.32 0.45 -8.70
CA ARG A 277 -4.20 1.51 -9.23
C ARG A 277 -4.76 1.20 -10.61
N TYR A 278 -4.17 0.28 -11.36
CA TYR A 278 -4.68 -0.17 -12.67
C TYR A 278 -5.73 -1.29 -12.58
N LEU A 279 -6.01 -1.79 -11.39
CA LEU A 279 -6.96 -2.88 -11.18
C LEU A 279 -8.37 -2.33 -10.86
N TRP A 280 -9.35 -2.90 -11.55
CA TRP A 280 -10.75 -2.55 -11.43
C TRP A 280 -11.57 -3.79 -11.12
N ASN A 281 -12.41 -3.73 -10.10
CA ASN A 281 -13.41 -4.74 -9.82
C ASN A 281 -14.71 -4.35 -10.51
N LEU A 282 -15.21 -5.24 -11.37
CA LEU A 282 -16.46 -5.09 -12.10
C LEU A 282 -17.49 -6.03 -11.50
N THR A 283 -18.65 -5.47 -11.13
CA THR A 283 -19.76 -6.23 -10.55
C THR A 283 -21.03 -5.92 -11.33
N ASN A 284 -21.61 -6.94 -11.95
CA ASN A 284 -22.84 -6.86 -12.71
C ASN A 284 -24.01 -6.53 -11.78
N THR A 285 -24.90 -5.64 -12.23
CA THR A 285 -26.12 -5.28 -11.53
C THR A 285 -27.35 -5.67 -12.36
N GLU A 286 -28.53 -5.69 -11.74
CA GLU A 286 -29.76 -6.07 -12.46
C GLU A 286 -29.97 -5.18 -13.70
N ALA A 287 -30.41 -5.78 -14.82
CA ALA A 287 -30.71 -5.10 -16.10
C ALA A 287 -29.53 -4.61 -16.97
N GLY A 288 -28.34 -5.22 -16.88
CA GLY A 288 -27.26 -5.02 -17.86
C GLY A 288 -26.35 -3.82 -17.58
N PHE A 289 -26.34 -3.33 -16.34
CA PHE A 289 -25.38 -2.34 -15.88
C PHE A 289 -24.28 -2.98 -15.02
N VAL A 290 -23.19 -2.24 -14.80
CA VAL A 290 -22.00 -2.73 -14.08
C VAL A 290 -21.52 -1.67 -13.11
N LYS A 291 -21.24 -2.03 -11.86
CA LYS A 291 -20.48 -1.19 -10.94
C LYS A 291 -19.00 -1.37 -11.21
N MET A 292 -18.27 -0.26 -11.30
CA MET A 292 -16.85 -0.24 -11.62
C MET A 292 -16.09 0.44 -10.49
N MET A 293 -15.45 -0.37 -9.66
CA MET A 293 -14.69 0.05 -8.49
C MET A 293 -13.19 -0.08 -8.76
N ASN A 294 -12.40 0.93 -8.40
CA ASN A 294 -10.95 0.81 -8.43
C ASN A 294 -10.44 0.19 -7.13
N ILE A 295 -9.61 -0.84 -7.23
CA ILE A 295 -9.21 -1.67 -6.07
C ILE A 295 -8.29 -0.90 -5.12
N ALA A 296 -7.37 -0.06 -5.64
CA ALA A 296 -6.44 0.69 -4.80
C ALA A 296 -7.14 1.77 -3.94
N THR A 297 -8.16 2.42 -4.50
CA THR A 297 -8.84 3.56 -3.85
C THR A 297 -10.14 3.19 -3.12
N ASP A 298 -10.67 1.97 -3.34
CA ASP A 298 -12.06 1.59 -3.03
C ASP A 298 -13.13 2.51 -3.67
N GLY A 299 -12.72 3.42 -4.56
CA GLY A 299 -13.60 4.39 -5.18
C GLY A 299 -14.42 3.74 -6.28
N ILE A 300 -15.73 4.01 -6.30
CA ILE A 300 -16.62 3.62 -7.40
C ILE A 300 -16.71 4.80 -8.38
N LEU A 301 -16.58 4.52 -9.68
CA LEU A 301 -16.66 5.56 -10.71
C LEU A 301 -18.03 6.23 -10.68
N ASN A 302 -18.05 7.54 -10.39
CA ASN A 302 -19.25 8.26 -10.01
C ASN A 302 -19.89 9.05 -11.16
N ASP A 303 -19.08 9.78 -11.93
CA ASP A 303 -19.58 10.65 -12.99
C ASP A 303 -18.52 10.90 -14.08
N CYS A 304 -19.00 11.16 -15.30
CA CYS A 304 -18.21 11.56 -16.46
C CYS A 304 -19.11 12.34 -17.44
N SER A 305 -19.05 13.67 -17.39
CA SER A 305 -19.77 14.55 -18.32
C SER A 305 -18.90 15.00 -19.48
N GLN A 306 -19.53 15.53 -20.54
CA GLN A 306 -18.83 15.93 -21.75
C GLN A 306 -17.63 16.83 -21.46
N SER A 307 -16.45 16.45 -21.98
CA SER A 307 -15.18 17.16 -21.82
C SER A 307 -14.76 17.43 -20.37
N SER A 308 -15.31 16.69 -19.41
CA SER A 308 -15.08 16.89 -17.98
C SER A 308 -14.44 15.67 -17.34
N GLN A 309 -13.53 15.90 -16.39
CA GLN A 309 -12.79 14.87 -15.65
C GLN A 309 -13.75 13.85 -15.00
N ALA A 310 -13.42 12.57 -15.13
CA ALA A 310 -14.09 11.49 -14.42
C ALA A 310 -13.56 11.33 -12.99
N PHE A 311 -14.47 11.16 -12.03
CA PHE A 311 -14.15 11.03 -10.60
C PHE A 311 -14.74 9.74 -10.02
N LEU A 312 -14.08 9.23 -8.99
CA LEU A 312 -14.48 8.11 -8.18
C LEU A 312 -14.84 8.59 -6.77
N THR A 313 -15.82 7.96 -6.14
CA THR A 313 -16.16 8.20 -4.73
C THR A 313 -16.59 6.90 -4.08
N ALA A 314 -16.16 6.64 -2.85
CA ALA A 314 -16.45 5.39 -2.12
C ALA A 314 -17.96 5.08 -2.00
N ASP A 315 -18.79 6.11 -1.82
CA ASP A 315 -20.24 5.94 -1.63
C ASP A 315 -21.05 5.88 -2.94
N SER A 316 -20.41 5.98 -4.10
CA SER A 316 -21.14 6.06 -5.37
C SER A 316 -21.98 4.80 -5.60
N GLN A 317 -23.23 5.02 -6.01
CA GLN A 317 -24.12 3.96 -6.50
C GLN A 317 -24.28 4.03 -8.02
N THR A 318 -23.45 4.82 -8.70
CA THR A 318 -23.49 4.94 -10.15
C THR A 318 -23.20 3.59 -10.78
N GLU A 319 -24.10 3.18 -11.66
CA GLU A 319 -23.92 2.00 -12.50
C GLU A 319 -23.47 2.46 -13.88
N MET A 320 -22.69 1.62 -14.54
CA MET A 320 -22.09 1.89 -15.84
C MET A 320 -22.82 1.09 -16.90
N LEU A 321 -23.08 1.74 -18.04
CA LEU A 321 -23.51 1.09 -19.26
C LEU A 321 -22.29 0.73 -20.10
N PHE A 322 -22.25 -0.51 -20.56
CA PHE A 322 -21.24 -1.03 -21.48
C PHE A 322 -21.88 -1.22 -22.85
N GLN A 323 -21.30 -0.60 -23.87
CA GLN A 323 -21.73 -0.69 -25.26
C GLN A 323 -20.69 -1.48 -26.05
N PHE A 324 -21.14 -2.51 -26.77
CA PHE A 324 -20.32 -3.21 -27.76
C PHE A 324 -19.99 -2.29 -28.93
N ILE A 325 -18.72 -2.26 -29.33
CA ILE A 325 -18.23 -1.49 -30.47
C ILE A 325 -17.87 -2.43 -31.61
N GLU A 326 -16.95 -3.36 -31.37
CA GLU A 326 -16.48 -4.32 -32.36
C GLU A 326 -15.82 -5.53 -31.70
N ARG A 327 -15.61 -6.58 -32.49
CA ARG A 327 -14.65 -7.65 -32.17
C ARG A 327 -13.45 -7.49 -33.10
N ARG A 328 -12.26 -7.50 -32.50
CA ARG A 328 -10.99 -7.47 -33.25
C ARG A 328 -10.64 -8.82 -33.84
N GLU A 329 -9.74 -8.82 -34.83
CA GLU A 329 -9.21 -10.06 -35.44
C GLU A 329 -8.56 -11.00 -34.42
N ASP A 330 -8.00 -10.46 -33.33
CA ASP A 330 -7.43 -11.23 -32.22
C ASP A 330 -8.48 -11.84 -31.27
N GLY A 331 -9.77 -11.63 -31.57
CA GLY A 331 -10.89 -12.11 -30.78
C GLY A 331 -11.26 -11.23 -29.59
N LYS A 332 -10.54 -10.14 -29.30
CA LYS A 332 -10.86 -9.25 -28.17
C LYS A 332 -12.13 -8.44 -28.46
N ILE A 333 -12.97 -8.30 -27.44
CA ILE A 333 -14.19 -7.49 -27.48
C ILE A 333 -13.81 -6.06 -27.11
N VAL A 334 -14.20 -5.11 -27.97
CA VAL A 334 -14.00 -3.68 -27.74
C VAL A 334 -15.33 -3.08 -27.28
N VAL A 335 -15.26 -2.33 -26.18
CA VAL A 335 -16.42 -1.70 -25.54
C VAL A 335 -16.20 -0.19 -25.38
N ALA A 336 -17.31 0.55 -25.36
CA ALA A 336 -17.35 1.91 -24.82
C ALA A 336 -18.16 1.89 -23.52
N MET A 337 -17.73 2.65 -22.52
CA MET A 337 -18.32 2.62 -21.18
C MET A 337 -18.77 4.02 -20.78
N LYS A 338 -19.92 4.17 -20.12
CA LYS A 338 -20.39 5.46 -19.57
C LYS A 338 -21.21 5.27 -18.29
N PRO A 339 -21.31 6.29 -17.41
CA PRO A 339 -22.33 6.29 -16.37
C PRO A 339 -23.74 6.17 -16.95
N SER A 340 -24.60 5.35 -16.34
CA SER A 340 -25.97 5.10 -16.80
C SER A 340 -26.84 6.37 -16.81
N THR A 341 -26.47 7.36 -16.00
CA THR A 341 -27.13 8.67 -15.89
C THR A 341 -26.74 9.66 -17.00
N ARG A 342 -25.88 9.27 -17.95
CA ARG A 342 -25.31 10.15 -18.98
C ARG A 342 -25.78 9.81 -20.40
N GLY A 343 -25.90 10.86 -21.21
CA GLY A 343 -26.29 10.77 -22.63
C GLY A 343 -25.13 10.35 -23.55
N ASP A 344 -25.21 10.72 -24.83
CA ASP A 344 -24.28 10.24 -25.88
C ASP A 344 -22.84 10.77 -25.76
N TYR A 345 -22.61 11.79 -24.94
CA TYR A 345 -21.30 12.40 -24.69
C TYR A 345 -20.70 12.04 -23.33
N GLY A 346 -21.19 10.96 -22.70
CA GLY A 346 -20.73 10.50 -21.38
C GLY A 346 -19.74 9.35 -21.39
N PHE A 347 -19.25 8.92 -22.57
CA PHE A 347 -18.37 7.75 -22.66
C PHE A 347 -16.95 8.08 -22.21
N LEU A 348 -16.35 7.19 -21.43
CA LEU A 348 -15.01 7.34 -20.88
C LEU A 348 -13.99 7.43 -22.00
N HIS A 349 -13.32 8.57 -22.09
CA HIS A 349 -12.44 8.95 -23.18
C HIS A 349 -11.08 9.41 -22.66
N CYS A 350 -9.99 8.92 -23.23
CA CYS A 350 -8.67 9.47 -22.96
C CYS A 350 -8.66 10.95 -23.41
N ASN A 351 -8.37 11.92 -22.54
CA ASN A 351 -8.19 13.32 -22.92
C ASN A 351 -6.73 13.62 -23.29
N GLY A 352 -6.49 14.75 -23.98
CA GLY A 352 -5.15 15.26 -24.21
C GLY A 352 -4.34 14.50 -25.27
N HIS A 353 -5.01 13.79 -26.17
CA HIS A 353 -4.38 13.17 -27.34
C HIS A 353 -4.68 13.96 -28.61
N SER A 354 -3.68 14.03 -29.50
CA SER A 354 -3.84 14.61 -30.84
C SER A 354 -3.54 13.53 -31.87
N GLY A 355 -4.59 12.89 -32.40
CA GLY A 355 -4.47 11.90 -33.47
C GLY A 355 -3.72 10.61 -33.10
N GLY A 356 -3.87 10.11 -31.86
CA GLY A 356 -3.20 8.89 -31.38
C GLY A 356 -1.83 9.11 -30.72
N ALA A 357 -1.32 10.35 -30.72
CA ALA A 357 -0.18 10.74 -29.90
C ALA A 357 -0.66 11.21 -28.51
N GLY A 358 -0.18 10.58 -27.43
CA GLY A 358 -0.48 11.00 -26.06
C GLY A 358 0.30 10.25 -24.97
N LYS A 359 0.86 11.00 -24.01
CA LYS A 359 1.77 10.45 -22.98
C LYS A 359 1.02 9.87 -21.77
N ALA A 360 0.15 10.64 -21.15
CA ALA A 360 -0.75 10.27 -20.06
C ALA A 360 -1.73 11.43 -19.86
N GLY A 361 -2.87 11.20 -19.21
CA GLY A 361 -3.79 12.29 -18.90
C GLY A 361 -5.11 11.86 -18.27
N ASN A 362 -6.07 12.78 -18.36
CA ASN A 362 -7.39 12.65 -17.75
C ASN A 362 -8.30 11.69 -18.53
N ILE A 363 -9.19 10.98 -17.85
CA ILE A 363 -10.39 10.41 -18.47
C ILE A 363 -11.50 11.46 -18.45
N VAL A 364 -12.15 11.69 -19.59
CA VAL A 364 -13.26 12.65 -19.75
C VAL A 364 -14.44 12.05 -20.51
N GLY A 365 -15.60 12.72 -20.52
CA GLY A 365 -16.77 12.26 -21.27
C GLY A 365 -16.72 12.65 -22.75
N TRP A 366 -16.97 11.70 -23.64
CA TRP A 366 -17.07 11.93 -25.09
C TRP A 366 -18.04 10.96 -25.77
N ILE A 367 -18.03 10.89 -27.11
CA ILE A 367 -18.86 9.97 -27.91
C ILE A 367 -18.30 8.54 -27.91
N ALA A 368 -19.19 7.54 -27.95
CA ALA A 368 -18.82 6.12 -27.95
C ALA A 368 -17.91 5.71 -29.13
N GLY A 369 -18.19 6.24 -30.33
CA GLY A 369 -17.51 5.86 -31.56
C GLY A 369 -16.11 6.47 -31.75
N ALA A 370 -15.64 7.33 -30.85
CA ALA A 370 -14.28 7.86 -30.93
C ALA A 370 -13.27 6.79 -30.50
N GLY A 371 -12.18 6.58 -31.26
CA GLY A 371 -11.21 5.52 -30.97
C GLY A 371 -10.61 5.58 -29.55
N ALA A 372 -10.44 6.78 -28.99
CA ALA A 372 -9.96 6.97 -27.62
C ALA A 372 -11.05 6.80 -26.53
N SER A 373 -12.30 6.48 -26.92
CA SER A 373 -13.39 6.07 -26.03
C SER A 373 -13.56 4.54 -25.98
N GLN A 374 -12.70 3.80 -26.67
CA GLN A 374 -12.81 2.36 -26.87
C GLN A 374 -11.81 1.62 -25.98
N TRP A 375 -12.28 0.57 -25.33
CA TRP A 375 -11.58 -0.15 -24.28
C TRP A 375 -11.69 -1.66 -24.47
N VAL A 376 -10.69 -2.37 -23.95
CA VAL A 376 -10.64 -3.82 -23.82
C VAL A 376 -10.57 -4.14 -22.33
N LEU A 377 -11.36 -5.11 -21.90
CA LEU A 377 -11.33 -5.61 -20.53
C LEU A 377 -10.43 -6.85 -20.49
N GLU A 378 -9.30 -6.75 -19.79
CA GLU A 378 -8.37 -7.87 -19.61
C GLU A 378 -8.54 -8.45 -18.21
N PRO A 379 -9.06 -9.68 -18.05
CA PRO A 379 -9.28 -10.26 -16.73
C PRO A 379 -7.96 -10.50 -15.99
N VAL A 380 -7.98 -10.31 -14.69
CA VAL A 380 -6.86 -10.51 -13.76
C VAL A 380 -7.26 -11.55 -12.72
N SER A 381 -6.35 -12.46 -12.39
CA SER A 381 -6.62 -13.50 -11.40
C SER A 381 -6.71 -12.94 -9.99
N ASP A 382 -7.49 -13.58 -9.13
CA ASP A 382 -7.61 -13.18 -7.71
C ASP A 382 -6.28 -13.30 -6.95
N GLU A 383 -5.39 -14.23 -7.36
CA GLU A 383 -4.05 -14.41 -6.78
C GLU A 383 -3.17 -13.19 -7.06
N GLU A 384 -3.11 -12.75 -8.32
CA GLU A 384 -2.36 -11.55 -8.73
C GLU A 384 -2.91 -10.29 -8.07
N VAL A 385 -4.24 -10.17 -7.94
CA VAL A 385 -4.87 -9.05 -7.22
C VAL A 385 -4.47 -9.05 -5.75
N ALA A 386 -4.47 -10.21 -5.07
CA ALA A 386 -4.09 -10.30 -3.67
C ALA A 386 -2.63 -9.88 -3.45
N GLU A 387 -1.70 -10.36 -4.29
CA GLU A 387 -0.28 -9.96 -4.22
C GLU A 387 -0.09 -8.45 -4.39
N LEU A 388 -0.79 -7.84 -5.36
CA LEU A 388 -0.71 -6.41 -5.61
C LEU A 388 -1.37 -5.57 -4.52
N VAL A 389 -2.48 -6.04 -3.94
CA VAL A 389 -3.13 -5.37 -2.80
C VAL A 389 -2.21 -5.40 -1.58
N ASP A 390 -1.58 -6.53 -1.27
CA ASP A 390 -0.63 -6.64 -0.15
C ASP A 390 0.57 -5.72 -0.34
N ALA A 391 1.15 -5.68 -1.54
CA ALA A 391 2.26 -4.78 -1.87
C ALA A 391 1.86 -3.30 -1.80
N TYR A 392 0.60 -2.98 -2.11
CA TYR A 392 0.09 -1.61 -2.14
C TYR A 392 -0.47 -1.13 -0.79
N ALA A 393 -0.70 -2.03 0.17
CA ALA A 393 -1.33 -1.70 1.45
C ALA A 393 -0.63 -0.53 2.20
N PRO A 394 0.71 -0.43 2.27
CA PRO A 394 1.37 0.72 2.87
C PRO A 394 1.11 2.02 2.09
N ILE A 395 1.08 1.97 0.76
CA ILE A 395 0.85 3.17 -0.08
C ILE A 395 -0.58 3.71 0.10
N LYS A 396 -1.55 2.81 0.33
CA LYS A 396 -2.95 3.19 0.61
C LYS A 396 -3.10 3.86 1.98
N ASP A 397 -2.26 3.50 2.95
CA ASP A 397 -2.26 4.04 4.30
C ASP A 397 -0.99 4.86 4.55
N HIS A 398 -1.06 6.15 4.23
CA HIS A 398 0.07 7.06 4.34
C HIS A 398 0.71 7.07 5.74
N GLU A 399 -0.09 6.98 6.81
CA GLU A 399 0.44 6.95 8.19
C GLU A 399 1.27 5.66 8.43
N LEU A 400 0.79 4.53 7.91
CA LEU A 400 1.53 3.26 7.97
C LEU A 400 2.84 3.33 7.16
N LEU A 401 2.80 3.89 5.96
CA LEU A 401 3.99 4.09 5.13
C LEU A 401 5.05 4.93 5.86
N VAL A 402 4.65 6.08 6.40
CA VAL A 402 5.55 6.97 7.14
C VAL A 402 6.13 6.26 8.36
N SER A 403 5.31 5.53 9.13
CA SER A 403 5.78 4.77 10.29
C SER A 403 6.82 3.70 9.88
N MET A 404 6.53 2.91 8.85
CA MET A 404 7.45 1.88 8.36
C MET A 404 8.78 2.49 7.89
N PHE A 405 8.74 3.66 7.25
CA PHE A 405 9.93 4.33 6.76
C PHE A 405 10.77 4.93 7.90
N GLN A 406 10.14 5.52 8.91
CA GLN A 406 10.81 6.02 10.11
C GLN A 406 11.46 4.89 10.91
N ASP A 407 10.78 3.74 11.06
CA ASP A 407 11.35 2.56 11.72
C ASP A 407 12.60 2.05 10.98
N LEU A 408 12.56 2.06 9.65
CA LEU A 408 13.69 1.65 8.81
C LEU A 408 14.88 2.62 8.94
N ILE A 409 14.63 3.93 9.05
CA ILE A 409 15.66 4.94 9.33
C ILE A 409 16.32 4.66 10.69
N ALA A 410 15.53 4.45 11.74
CA ALA A 410 16.04 4.14 13.07
C ALA A 410 16.85 2.83 13.10
N GLU A 411 16.38 1.81 12.36
CA GLU A 411 17.09 0.53 12.22
C GLU A 411 18.44 0.69 11.50
N ALA A 412 18.49 1.53 10.47
CA ALA A 412 19.74 1.85 9.77
C ALA A 412 20.71 2.63 10.67
N GLU A 413 20.23 3.62 11.42
CA GLU A 413 21.05 4.34 12.40
C GLU A 413 21.63 3.42 13.48
N ALA A 414 20.83 2.49 14.00
CA ALA A 414 21.28 1.51 14.98
C ALA A 414 22.35 0.56 14.40
N ALA A 415 22.18 0.10 13.16
CA ALA A 415 23.17 -0.74 12.49
C ALA A 415 24.50 0.00 12.23
N ILE A 416 24.43 1.28 11.83
CA ILE A 416 25.61 2.14 11.67
C ILE A 416 26.30 2.35 13.03
N ALA A 417 25.54 2.62 14.08
CA ALA A 417 26.08 2.79 15.43
C ALA A 417 26.79 1.51 15.92
N GLN A 418 26.22 0.34 15.63
CA GLN A 418 26.87 -0.95 15.90
C GLN A 418 28.20 -1.05 15.15
N ALA A 419 28.24 -0.77 13.84
CA ALA A 419 29.47 -0.87 13.06
C ALA A 419 30.59 0.11 13.47
N LYS A 420 30.25 1.20 14.15
CA LYS A 420 31.28 2.09 14.72
C LYS A 420 32.04 1.39 15.84
N ASP A 421 31.42 0.46 16.58
CA ASP A 421 32.07 -0.37 17.60
C ASP A 421 32.87 0.41 18.68
N ASP A 422 32.60 1.70 18.84
CA ASP A 422 33.41 2.62 19.67
C ASP A 422 33.50 2.16 21.13
N GLN A 423 32.54 1.38 21.61
CA GLN A 423 32.54 0.83 22.97
C GLN A 423 33.64 -0.22 23.25
N TYR A 424 34.23 -0.84 22.23
CA TYR A 424 35.18 -1.96 22.39
C TYR A 424 36.63 -1.60 22.09
N ILE A 425 36.84 -0.57 21.28
CA ILE A 425 38.15 -0.15 20.80
C ILE A 425 38.49 1.28 21.25
N THR A 426 37.87 1.76 22.33
CA THR A 426 38.22 3.04 22.93
C THR A 426 39.31 2.86 23.99
N GLU A 427 40.34 3.68 23.89
CA GLU A 427 41.31 3.90 24.96
C GLU A 427 41.06 5.24 25.64
N ARG A 428 41.43 5.30 26.92
CA ARG A 428 41.32 6.51 27.73
C ARG A 428 42.62 7.29 27.61
N SER A 429 42.48 8.60 27.43
CA SER A 429 43.60 9.54 27.56
C SER A 429 44.20 9.51 28.97
N ALA A 430 45.26 10.29 29.20
CA ALA A 430 45.56 10.72 30.57
C ALA A 430 44.36 11.48 31.15
N GLY A 431 44.18 11.42 32.47
CA GLY A 431 43.10 12.13 33.16
C GLY A 431 43.10 13.62 32.82
N LEU A 432 41.96 14.15 32.41
CA LEU A 432 41.79 15.55 31.98
C LEU A 432 41.86 16.52 33.16
N ILE A 433 41.51 16.05 34.36
CA ILE A 433 41.61 16.79 35.61
C ILE A 433 42.98 16.53 36.22
N THR A 434 43.81 17.56 36.24
CA THR A 434 45.23 17.49 36.63
C THR A 434 45.52 18.17 37.97
N SER A 435 44.58 18.98 38.47
CA SER A 435 44.66 19.65 39.77
C SER A 435 43.32 19.68 40.47
N THR A 436 43.33 19.56 41.80
CA THR A 436 42.14 19.72 42.65
C THR A 436 41.59 21.15 42.63
N ASP A 437 42.41 22.15 42.27
CA ASP A 437 42.01 23.54 42.11
C ASP A 437 41.02 23.76 40.95
N GLN A 438 40.87 22.76 40.06
CA GLN A 438 39.87 22.78 38.99
C GLN A 438 38.45 22.59 39.52
N PHE A 439 38.29 22.03 40.72
CA PHE A 439 36.97 21.80 41.31
C PHE A 439 36.48 23.01 42.09
N SER A 440 35.19 23.27 42.00
CA SER A 440 34.49 24.15 42.94
C SER A 440 33.07 23.66 43.16
N SER A 441 32.48 23.96 44.31
CA SER A 441 31.06 23.73 44.54
C SER A 441 30.54 24.63 45.64
N PRO A 442 29.41 25.32 45.44
CA PRO A 442 28.77 26.09 46.52
C PRO A 442 28.17 25.18 47.60
N PHE A 443 28.12 23.86 47.36
CA PHE A 443 27.53 22.88 48.27
C PHE A 443 28.58 22.01 48.97
N THR A 444 29.88 22.31 48.92
CA THR A 444 30.89 21.53 49.66
C THR A 444 30.59 21.54 51.16
N ASP A 445 30.56 20.38 51.82
CA ASP A 445 30.36 20.32 53.28
C ASP A 445 31.56 20.96 54.00
N PRO A 446 31.34 21.87 54.96
CA PRO A 446 32.43 22.59 55.62
C PRO A 446 33.23 21.74 56.63
N GLU A 447 32.73 20.58 57.05
CA GLU A 447 33.38 19.72 58.05
C GLU A 447 33.59 18.28 57.57
N GLU A 448 32.98 17.87 56.45
CA GLU A 448 33.03 16.50 55.97
C GLU A 448 33.45 16.39 54.50
N GLY A 449 34.75 16.17 54.29
CA GLY A 449 35.33 15.99 52.96
C GLY A 449 35.66 17.31 52.25
N SER A 450 36.63 17.26 51.34
CA SER A 450 37.06 18.40 50.53
C SER A 450 37.55 17.91 49.16
N PHE A 451 37.73 18.84 48.22
CA PHE A 451 38.33 18.52 46.93
C PHE A 451 39.84 18.25 47.00
N ASP A 452 40.53 18.53 48.12
CA ASP A 452 42.00 18.48 48.20
C ASP A 452 42.62 17.10 47.90
N TYR A 453 41.80 16.04 47.96
CA TYR A 453 42.25 14.67 47.81
C TYR A 453 41.46 13.89 46.74
N VAL A 454 40.60 14.54 45.93
CA VAL A 454 39.73 13.81 44.98
C VAL A 454 40.46 13.26 43.75
N LEU A 455 41.79 13.33 43.72
CA LEU A 455 42.67 12.74 42.71
C LEU A 455 43.65 11.72 43.31
N SER A 456 43.52 11.37 44.60
CA SER A 456 44.47 10.48 45.32
C SER A 456 44.26 8.98 45.10
N ASP A 457 43.12 8.59 44.50
CA ASP A 457 42.62 7.20 44.41
C ASP A 457 42.45 6.48 45.78
N ASP A 458 42.37 7.23 46.88
CA ASP A 458 42.16 6.70 48.24
C ASP A 458 40.69 6.85 48.68
N ALA A 459 40.00 5.72 48.89
CA ALA A 459 38.60 5.65 49.32
C ALA A 459 38.32 6.28 50.71
N SER A 460 39.37 6.54 51.51
CA SER A 460 39.28 7.17 52.82
C SER A 460 39.29 8.71 52.76
N THR A 461 39.73 9.29 51.65
CA THR A 461 39.70 10.72 51.37
C THR A 461 38.63 11.03 50.34
N PHE A 462 37.80 12.05 50.56
CA PHE A 462 36.61 12.26 49.74
C PHE A 462 36.12 13.71 49.76
N TRP A 463 35.32 14.05 48.76
CA TRP A 463 34.44 15.22 48.77
C TRP A 463 33.00 14.80 49.07
N HIS A 464 32.25 15.64 49.76
CA HIS A 464 30.82 15.44 50.04
C HIS A 464 30.07 16.76 49.84
N SER A 465 28.93 16.73 49.15
CA SER A 465 28.02 17.87 49.15
C SER A 465 27.26 17.93 50.47
N THR A 466 27.15 19.09 51.11
CA THR A 466 26.51 19.29 52.43
C THR A 466 25.21 18.52 52.59
N TRP A 467 25.12 17.67 53.61
CA TRP A 467 23.88 16.99 53.99
C TRP A 467 23.18 17.69 55.17
N ARG A 468 23.80 18.75 55.70
CA ARG A 468 23.39 19.43 56.95
C ARG A 468 22.05 20.14 56.84
N GLU A 469 21.59 20.38 55.62
CA GLU A 469 20.30 21.00 55.32
C GLU A 469 19.18 19.97 55.09
N GLY A 470 19.45 18.68 55.36
CA GLY A 470 18.51 17.59 55.12
C GLY A 470 18.49 17.11 53.67
N ASP A 471 17.55 16.21 53.38
CA ASP A 471 17.37 15.65 52.04
C ASP A 471 17.05 16.76 51.02
N LYS A 472 17.63 16.65 49.83
CA LYS A 472 17.50 17.57 48.71
C LYS A 472 16.77 16.92 47.55
N GLN A 473 16.23 17.73 46.64
CA GLN A 473 15.78 17.19 45.37
C GLN A 473 17.02 16.79 44.55
N ASN A 474 16.89 15.69 43.80
CA ASN A 474 17.86 15.42 42.76
C ASN A 474 17.90 16.64 41.82
N HIS A 475 19.07 16.94 41.27
CA HIS A 475 19.35 18.14 40.48
C HIS A 475 19.50 19.45 41.30
N ASP A 476 19.41 19.45 42.64
CA ASP A 476 19.65 20.66 43.44
C ASP A 476 21.15 20.94 43.64
N HIS A 477 21.93 19.91 43.94
CA HIS A 477 23.36 20.04 44.24
C HIS A 477 24.21 19.79 43.00
N TYR A 478 25.24 20.62 42.83
CA TYR A 478 26.21 20.48 41.76
C TYR A 478 27.63 20.83 42.17
N PHE A 479 28.59 20.42 41.36
CA PHE A 479 29.97 20.91 41.41
C PHE A 479 30.43 21.28 40.01
N HIS A 480 31.45 22.12 39.92
CA HIS A 480 32.07 22.54 38.68
C HIS A 480 33.44 21.89 38.52
N VAL A 481 33.83 21.70 37.27
CA VAL A 481 35.22 21.46 36.88
C VAL A 481 35.59 22.49 35.81
N SER A 482 36.62 23.28 36.10
CA SER A 482 37.13 24.31 35.18
C SER A 482 38.42 23.84 34.51
N PHE A 483 38.52 24.03 33.21
CA PHE A 483 39.68 23.67 32.41
C PHE A 483 40.40 24.92 31.91
N THR A 484 41.72 24.81 31.69
CA THR A 484 42.50 25.90 31.09
C THR A 484 42.25 26.01 29.59
N GLU A 485 42.00 24.88 28.94
CA GLU A 485 41.61 24.77 27.53
C GLU A 485 40.27 24.02 27.44
N PRO A 486 39.38 24.39 26.49
CA PRO A 486 38.12 23.68 26.30
C PRO A 486 38.32 22.19 25.98
N ILE A 487 37.44 21.33 26.50
CA ILE A 487 37.45 19.89 26.20
C ILE A 487 36.28 19.51 25.27
N GLU A 488 36.54 18.66 24.27
CA GLU A 488 35.59 18.23 23.24
C GLU A 488 35.71 16.73 22.91
N GLY A 489 34.72 16.20 22.19
CA GLY A 489 34.68 14.80 21.76
C GLY A 489 34.04 13.86 22.80
N ASP A 490 34.32 12.56 22.70
CA ASP A 490 33.72 11.57 23.59
C ASP A 490 34.41 11.55 24.95
N ILE A 491 33.67 11.90 26.00
CA ILE A 491 34.16 11.98 27.38
C ILE A 491 33.53 10.86 28.21
N GLN A 492 34.35 10.22 29.04
CA GLN A 492 33.90 9.25 30.04
C GLN A 492 34.31 9.70 31.45
N CYS A 493 33.39 9.54 32.40
CA CYS A 493 33.64 9.78 33.80
C CYS A 493 34.16 8.52 34.50
N PHE A 494 35.10 8.70 35.41
CA PHE A 494 35.53 7.73 36.40
C PHE A 494 35.23 8.23 37.79
N MET A 495 34.74 7.34 38.64
CA MET A 495 34.50 7.64 40.04
C MET A 495 34.97 6.51 40.95
N ARG A 496 35.75 6.85 41.98
CA ARG A 496 35.95 6.00 43.16
C ARG A 496 34.96 6.37 44.25
N ARG A 497 34.29 5.37 44.81
CA ARG A 497 33.36 5.52 45.93
C ARG A 497 34.11 5.70 47.24
N ARG A 498 33.57 6.57 48.11
CA ARG A 498 34.00 6.65 49.52
C ARG A 498 33.74 5.33 50.24
N ASN A 499 34.53 5.04 51.27
CA ASN A 499 34.32 3.91 52.17
C ASN A 499 33.13 4.12 53.14
N VAL A 500 31.91 4.18 52.61
CA VAL A 500 30.64 4.25 53.36
C VAL A 500 29.56 3.44 52.65
N ILE A 501 28.44 3.16 53.32
CA ILE A 501 27.38 2.26 52.79
C ILE A 501 26.34 3.01 51.94
N ASN A 502 26.11 4.30 52.20
CA ASN A 502 24.96 5.04 51.69
C ASN A 502 25.39 6.25 50.82
N ASP A 503 24.41 6.80 50.10
CA ASP A 503 24.49 8.10 49.41
C ASP A 503 25.53 8.15 48.27
N HIS A 504 25.83 7.00 47.65
CA HIS A 504 26.68 6.92 46.46
C HIS A 504 25.96 7.51 45.25
N ILE A 505 26.62 8.41 44.51
CA ILE A 505 26.09 9.06 43.31
C ILE A 505 25.84 8.06 42.18
N THR A 506 24.60 7.87 41.74
CA THR A 506 24.26 6.92 40.66
C THR A 506 24.06 7.58 39.31
N ALA A 507 23.89 8.91 39.26
CA ALA A 507 23.77 9.66 38.01
C ALA A 507 24.28 11.09 38.17
N LEU A 508 24.91 11.63 37.13
CA LEU A 508 25.31 13.04 37.05
C LEU A 508 24.79 13.68 35.76
N GLY A 509 23.97 14.72 35.87
CA GLY A 509 23.63 15.58 34.74
C GLY A 509 24.79 16.51 34.41
N VAL A 510 25.16 16.62 33.13
CA VAL A 510 26.38 17.30 32.68
C VAL A 510 26.00 18.48 31.80
N PHE A 511 26.52 19.65 32.15
CA PHE A 511 26.32 20.87 31.39
C PHE A 511 27.64 21.55 31.07
N GLY A 512 27.76 22.09 29.86
CA GLY A 512 28.96 22.80 29.39
C GLY A 512 28.74 24.29 29.22
N SER A 513 29.78 25.09 29.47
CA SER A 513 29.80 26.52 29.14
C SER A 513 31.22 26.96 28.79
N ASN A 514 31.31 28.03 27.99
CA ASN A 514 32.55 28.78 27.71
C ASN A 514 32.51 30.20 28.31
N ASP A 515 31.47 30.51 29.08
CA ASP A 515 31.33 31.80 29.77
C ASP A 515 31.61 31.61 31.26
N GLU A 516 32.73 32.16 31.75
CA GLU A 516 33.11 32.08 33.16
C GLU A 516 32.03 32.64 34.09
N SER A 517 31.23 33.62 33.63
CA SER A 517 30.17 34.20 34.44
C SER A 517 29.03 33.22 34.74
N ALA A 518 28.91 32.13 33.97
CA ALA A 518 27.94 31.07 34.20
C ALA A 518 28.22 30.30 35.52
N LEU A 519 29.45 30.30 36.03
CA LEU A 519 29.83 29.66 37.30
C LEU A 519 29.15 30.29 38.52
N GLU A 520 28.83 31.59 38.44
CA GLU A 520 28.14 32.33 39.51
C GLU A 520 26.61 32.20 39.43
N SER A 521 26.09 31.64 38.34
CA SER A 521 24.66 31.46 38.14
C SER A 521 24.13 30.27 38.95
N THR A 522 23.00 30.46 39.64
CA THR A 522 22.27 29.37 40.30
C THR A 522 21.25 28.68 39.38
N THR A 523 21.17 29.10 38.11
CA THR A 523 20.31 28.50 37.08
C THR A 523 21.16 27.90 35.96
N GLU A 524 20.54 27.16 35.05
CA GLU A 524 21.15 26.63 33.83
C GLU A 524 21.22 27.68 32.70
N GLU A 525 20.86 28.95 32.95
CA GLU A 525 21.00 30.01 31.96
C GLU A 525 22.50 30.22 31.61
N GLY A 526 22.85 30.10 30.34
CA GLY A 526 24.24 30.15 29.87
C GLY A 526 24.99 28.81 29.86
N TRP A 527 24.28 27.71 30.15
CA TRP A 527 24.78 26.35 30.10
C TRP A 527 24.13 25.55 28.95
N THR A 528 24.89 24.68 28.31
CA THR A 528 24.40 23.72 27.31
C THR A 528 24.27 22.35 27.96
N ASP A 529 23.10 21.72 27.85
CA ASP A 529 22.88 20.33 28.31
C ASP A 529 23.66 19.36 27.41
N LEU A 530 24.53 18.57 28.02
CA LEU A 530 25.36 17.57 27.36
C LEU A 530 24.86 16.15 27.61
N GLY A 531 23.87 15.95 28.48
CA GLY A 531 23.33 14.65 28.85
C GLY A 531 23.73 14.19 30.26
N SER A 532 23.74 12.87 30.49
CA SER A 532 23.94 12.30 31.83
C SER A 532 24.94 11.14 31.85
N PHE A 533 25.83 11.16 32.85
CA PHE A 533 26.70 10.04 33.17
C PHE A 533 25.98 9.06 34.10
N ASP A 534 25.74 7.85 33.61
CA ASP A 534 25.27 6.71 34.40
C ASP A 534 26.43 6.16 35.24
N LEU A 535 26.25 6.17 36.55
CA LEU A 535 27.20 5.67 37.53
C LEU A 535 26.56 4.60 38.43
N SER A 536 25.44 4.00 38.01
CA SER A 536 24.66 3.07 38.84
C SER A 536 25.40 1.76 39.14
N ALA A 537 26.31 1.33 38.25
CA ALA A 537 27.15 0.16 38.45
C ALA A 537 28.07 0.34 39.67
N ASN A 538 28.26 -0.73 40.45
CA ASN A 538 29.15 -0.76 41.62
C ASN A 538 28.91 0.39 42.61
N ALA A 539 27.64 0.81 42.81
CA ALA A 539 27.27 1.83 43.78
C ALA A 539 27.34 1.30 45.24
N SER A 540 28.54 0.90 45.66
CA SER A 540 28.85 0.34 46.97
C SER A 540 30.19 0.86 47.49
N SER A 541 30.42 0.65 48.79
CA SER A 541 31.59 1.15 49.51
C SER A 541 32.91 0.82 48.81
N SER A 542 33.77 1.83 48.64
CA SER A 542 35.15 1.70 48.13
C SER A 542 35.33 1.16 46.71
N LEU A 543 34.25 0.86 45.97
CA LEU A 543 34.33 0.38 44.59
C LEU A 543 34.60 1.53 43.60
N THR A 544 34.90 1.17 42.36
CA THR A 544 35.07 2.11 41.25
C THR A 544 34.04 1.88 40.15
N VAL A 545 33.76 2.93 39.38
CA VAL A 545 32.85 2.89 38.24
C VAL A 545 33.37 3.80 37.13
N TYR A 546 33.17 3.36 35.88
CA TYR A 546 33.25 4.20 34.70
C TYR A 546 31.84 4.37 34.13
N SER A 547 31.51 5.57 33.67
CA SER A 547 30.19 5.85 33.08
C SER A 547 30.07 5.38 31.62
N ASN A 548 28.88 5.55 31.04
CA ASN A 548 28.76 5.70 29.59
C ASN A 548 29.61 6.87 29.07
N ALA A 549 29.93 6.85 27.78
CA ALA A 549 30.53 8.00 27.10
C ALA A 549 29.45 9.03 26.74
N ILE A 550 29.82 10.30 26.72
CA ILE A 550 29.00 11.42 26.24
C ILE A 550 29.82 12.20 25.23
N ASN A 551 29.24 12.48 24.06
CA ASN A 551 29.88 13.32 23.05
C ASN A 551 29.68 14.80 23.35
N PHE A 552 30.77 15.55 23.47
CA PHE A 552 30.76 17.00 23.56
C PHE A 552 30.98 17.56 22.16
N PRO A 553 29.93 18.07 21.48
CA PRO A 553 29.97 18.38 20.05
C PRO A 553 30.87 19.58 19.71
N GLU A 554 31.19 20.38 20.72
CA GLU A 554 32.14 21.49 20.68
C GLU A 554 32.95 21.51 21.99
N GLY A 555 34.00 22.32 22.04
CA GLY A 555 34.83 22.46 23.23
C GLY A 555 34.15 23.26 24.35
N TYR A 556 34.20 22.75 25.59
CA TYR A 556 33.71 23.44 26.79
C TYR A 556 34.80 23.63 27.84
N GLN A 557 34.96 24.87 28.32
CA GLN A 557 35.95 25.24 29.34
C GLN A 557 35.45 25.00 30.77
N TYR A 558 34.14 25.14 30.99
CA TYR A 558 33.51 24.99 32.29
C TYR A 558 32.47 23.89 32.22
N LEU A 559 32.54 22.91 33.12
CA LEU A 559 31.54 21.85 33.24
C LEU A 559 30.84 21.96 34.59
N ARG A 560 29.52 21.77 34.59
CA ARG A 560 28.70 21.63 35.79
C ARG A 560 28.13 20.21 35.84
N PHE A 561 28.24 19.59 37.02
CA PHE A 561 27.78 18.25 37.30
C PHE A 561 26.70 18.29 38.36
N TYR A 562 25.44 18.10 37.96
CA TYR A 562 24.29 17.99 38.87
C TYR A 562 24.18 16.57 39.43
N ILE A 563 23.88 16.45 40.73
CA ILE A 563 23.64 15.16 41.38
C ILE A 563 22.19 14.73 41.10
N ASP A 564 22.03 13.88 40.08
CA ASP A 564 20.72 13.47 39.57
C ASP A 564 20.19 12.18 40.20
N GLY A 565 21.06 11.45 40.89
CA GLY A 565 20.68 10.26 41.63
C GLY A 565 21.71 9.82 42.65
N THR A 566 21.23 9.21 43.74
CA THR A 566 22.05 8.51 44.73
C THR A 566 21.36 7.22 45.20
N THR A 567 22.10 6.28 45.80
CA THR A 567 21.55 4.99 46.27
C THR A 567 20.41 5.10 47.29
N THR A 568 20.26 6.25 47.95
CA THR A 568 19.25 6.54 48.97
C THR A 568 18.24 7.61 48.53
N GLY A 569 18.45 8.25 47.37
CA GLY A 569 17.56 9.27 46.81
C GLY A 569 17.49 10.59 47.61
N ARG A 570 18.58 10.95 48.31
CA ARG A 570 18.59 12.13 49.20
C ARG A 570 19.14 13.42 48.56
N GLY A 571 19.43 13.41 47.26
CA GLY A 571 19.85 14.59 46.48
C GLY A 571 21.23 15.19 46.80
N TYR A 572 21.88 14.79 47.89
CA TYR A 572 23.30 15.04 48.19
C TYR A 572 24.13 13.77 47.98
N GLY A 573 25.42 13.92 47.67
CA GLY A 573 26.30 12.78 47.41
C GLY A 573 27.77 13.04 47.68
N HIS A 574 28.58 12.01 47.44
CA HIS A 574 30.03 12.01 47.66
C HIS A 574 30.78 11.15 46.66
N PHE A 575 32.07 11.42 46.56
CA PHE A 575 33.04 10.59 45.87
C PHE A 575 34.44 10.74 46.48
N ALA A 576 35.21 9.66 46.42
CA ALA A 576 36.61 9.65 46.83
C ALA A 576 37.54 10.13 45.72
N THR A 577 37.22 9.77 44.47
CA THR A 577 37.98 10.21 43.30
C THR A 577 37.03 10.50 42.17
N PHE A 578 37.28 11.57 41.43
CA PHE A 578 36.54 11.93 40.22
C PHE A 578 37.52 12.32 39.13
N GLN A 579 37.39 11.70 37.96
CA GLN A 579 38.26 11.97 36.82
C GLN A 579 37.43 11.92 35.54
N LEU A 580 37.83 12.73 34.55
CA LEU A 580 37.31 12.65 33.20
C LEU A 580 38.40 12.15 32.27
N TYR A 581 38.02 11.33 31.31
CA TYR A 581 38.89 10.81 30.28
C TYR A 581 38.31 11.15 28.93
N GLN A 582 39.15 11.64 28.02
CA GLN A 582 38.80 11.64 26.61
C GLN A 582 38.96 10.22 26.09
N LEU A 583 37.96 9.74 25.37
CA LEU A 583 38.02 8.48 24.67
C LEU A 583 38.59 8.72 23.27
N THR A 584 39.58 7.92 22.91
CA THR A 584 40.12 7.89 21.55
C THR A 584 39.93 6.49 20.99
N ILE A 585 39.50 6.38 19.74
CA ILE A 585 39.50 5.12 19.03
C ILE A 585 40.95 4.65 18.89
N ASP A 586 41.27 3.52 19.51
CA ASP A 586 42.53 2.83 19.34
C ASP A 586 42.37 1.69 18.35
N GLY A 587 42.71 1.98 17.09
CA GLY A 587 42.60 1.06 15.96
C GLY A 587 41.63 1.58 14.91
N ASN A 588 40.93 0.65 14.26
CA ASN A 588 39.93 0.92 13.24
C ASN A 588 38.58 0.37 13.68
N THR A 589 37.53 1.16 13.49
CA THR A 589 36.14 0.70 13.60
C THR A 589 35.80 -0.26 12.45
N GLN A 590 34.80 -1.12 12.61
CA GLN A 590 34.30 -1.92 11.48
C GLN A 590 33.78 -1.01 10.36
N TRP A 591 33.11 0.07 10.74
CA TRP A 591 32.66 1.14 9.85
C TRP A 591 33.77 1.66 8.94
N SER A 592 34.95 1.97 9.48
CA SER A 592 36.07 2.49 8.68
C SER A 592 36.65 1.47 7.70
N GLN A 593 36.37 0.17 7.90
CA GLN A 593 36.81 -0.93 7.05
C GLN A 593 35.75 -1.38 6.03
N MET A 594 34.50 -0.93 6.16
CA MET A 594 33.38 -1.37 5.32
C MET A 594 33.36 -0.77 3.91
N GLY A 595 34.09 0.33 3.66
CA GLY A 595 34.23 0.94 2.33
C GLY A 595 32.89 1.23 1.66
N ALA A 596 32.66 0.65 0.47
CA ALA A 596 31.48 0.92 -0.35
C ALA A 596 30.14 0.59 0.34
N TYR A 597 30.12 -0.37 1.27
CA TYR A 597 28.90 -0.67 2.04
C TYR A 597 28.52 0.50 2.97
N ALA A 598 29.51 1.09 3.65
CA ALA A 598 29.32 2.27 4.50
C ALA A 598 28.92 3.50 3.66
N ASP A 599 29.57 3.74 2.52
CA ASP A 599 29.22 4.83 1.62
C ASP A 599 27.78 4.72 1.10
N THR A 600 27.36 3.49 0.72
CA THR A 600 26.03 3.24 0.15
C THR A 600 24.92 3.43 1.18
N ILE A 601 25.08 2.88 2.39
CA ILE A 601 24.06 3.06 3.45
C ILE A 601 24.01 4.51 3.93
N SER A 602 25.15 5.21 4.04
CA SER A 602 25.16 6.64 4.38
C SER A 602 24.43 7.48 3.35
N TYR A 603 24.68 7.26 2.05
CA TYR A 603 23.98 7.99 1.00
C TYR A 603 22.46 7.72 1.01
N ALA A 604 22.06 6.45 1.15
CA ALA A 604 20.66 6.08 1.21
C ALA A 604 19.95 6.64 2.45
N LEU A 605 20.62 6.64 3.61
CA LEU A 605 20.08 7.20 4.85
C LEU A 605 19.93 8.71 4.79
N GLU A 606 20.92 9.44 4.27
CA GLU A 606 20.82 10.90 4.09
C GLU A 606 19.72 11.27 3.09
N THR A 607 19.59 10.48 2.01
CA THR A 607 18.49 10.64 1.05
C THR A 607 17.13 10.41 1.73
N ALA A 608 17.03 9.34 2.54
CA ALA A 608 15.80 9.01 3.26
C ALA A 608 15.40 10.09 4.28
N LYS A 609 16.37 10.66 5.01
CA LYS A 609 16.13 11.76 5.97
C LYS A 609 15.71 13.07 5.31
N ALA A 610 15.97 13.24 4.02
CA ALA A 610 15.60 14.44 3.27
C ALA A 610 14.21 14.36 2.61
N VAL A 611 13.53 13.21 2.68
CA VAL A 611 12.18 13.02 2.12
C VAL A 611 11.17 13.86 2.89
N ASP A 612 10.32 14.58 2.16
CA ASP A 612 9.12 15.20 2.72
C ASP A 612 8.08 14.12 2.97
N LEU A 613 7.87 13.79 4.24
CA LEU A 613 7.00 12.69 4.64
C LEU A 613 5.55 12.94 4.24
N ASP A 614 5.09 14.20 4.17
CA ASP A 614 3.71 14.55 3.77
C ASP A 614 3.47 14.32 2.26
N GLU A 615 4.54 14.23 1.47
CA GLU A 615 4.49 14.01 0.02
C GLU A 615 4.90 12.58 -0.40
N MET A 616 4.99 11.65 0.56
CA MET A 616 5.36 10.26 0.31
C MET A 616 4.17 9.42 -0.18
N TYR A 617 4.17 9.07 -1.47
CA TYR A 617 3.09 8.31 -2.14
C TYR A 617 3.59 7.07 -2.90
N ASP A 618 4.85 6.69 -2.73
CA ASP A 618 5.43 5.47 -3.29
C ASP A 618 6.53 4.90 -2.39
N MET A 619 7.10 3.76 -2.79
CA MET A 619 8.10 3.02 -1.99
C MET A 619 9.54 3.20 -2.48
N THR A 620 9.83 4.20 -3.32
CA THR A 620 11.13 4.34 -3.99
C THR A 620 12.27 4.50 -2.99
N GLU A 621 12.20 5.51 -2.13
CA GLU A 621 13.23 5.80 -1.12
C GLU A 621 13.25 4.75 0.00
N TYR A 622 12.09 4.21 0.37
CA TYR A 622 11.98 3.09 1.30
C TYR A 622 12.77 1.86 0.80
N ASN A 623 12.52 1.44 -0.44
CA ASN A 623 13.16 0.26 -1.02
C ASN A 623 14.68 0.50 -1.23
N ALA A 624 15.08 1.73 -1.57
CA ALA A 624 16.49 2.09 -1.69
C ALA A 624 17.22 1.97 -0.35
N LEU A 625 16.65 2.51 0.74
CA LEU A 625 17.22 2.39 2.08
C LEU A 625 17.22 0.92 2.55
N LYS A 626 16.12 0.19 2.30
CA LYS A 626 16.00 -1.22 2.72
C LYS A 626 17.06 -2.09 2.05
N ALA A 627 17.26 -1.91 0.74
CA ALA A 627 18.29 -2.65 0.00
C ALA A 627 19.71 -2.32 0.50
N ALA A 628 19.99 -1.04 0.79
CA ALA A 628 21.28 -0.63 1.34
C ALA A 628 21.51 -1.21 2.75
N LEU A 629 20.48 -1.17 3.61
CA LEU A 629 20.52 -1.73 4.95
C LEU A 629 20.73 -3.25 4.94
N ASP A 630 20.01 -3.98 4.09
CA ASP A 630 20.15 -5.43 3.99
C ASP A 630 21.56 -5.83 3.54
N ALA A 631 22.10 -5.14 2.54
CA ALA A 631 23.46 -5.36 2.06
C ALA A 631 24.51 -5.04 3.16
N PHE A 632 24.27 -3.99 3.94
CA PHE A 632 25.13 -3.60 5.05
C PHE A 632 25.09 -4.63 6.20
N LYS A 633 23.88 -5.04 6.62
CA LYS A 633 23.70 -6.06 7.67
C LYS A 633 24.27 -7.41 7.30
N ALA A 634 24.30 -7.77 6.01
CA ALA A 634 24.89 -9.02 5.55
C ALA A 634 26.41 -9.12 5.81
N VAL A 635 27.09 -7.99 6.00
CA VAL A 635 28.54 -7.94 6.31
C VAL A 635 28.83 -7.44 7.74
N LEU A 636 27.80 -7.00 8.47
CA LEU A 636 27.92 -6.54 9.85
C LEU A 636 28.20 -7.71 10.80
N CYS A 637 29.23 -7.57 11.62
CA CYS A 637 29.64 -8.54 12.63
C CYS A 637 29.47 -7.97 14.05
N ASP A 638 29.23 -8.85 15.03
CA ASP A 638 29.09 -8.50 16.45
C ASP A 638 30.34 -8.95 17.25
N PRO A 639 31.20 -8.00 17.68
CA PRO A 639 32.42 -8.31 18.43
C PRO A 639 32.21 -8.48 19.95
N SER A 640 30.99 -8.31 20.45
CA SER A 640 30.70 -8.23 21.90
C SER A 640 31.23 -9.42 22.70
N ALA A 641 31.04 -10.63 22.19
CA ALA A 641 31.49 -11.86 22.85
C ALA A 641 33.02 -11.95 22.96
N LEU A 642 33.75 -11.56 21.90
CA LEU A 642 35.21 -11.53 21.92
C LEU A 642 35.71 -10.47 22.90
N ALA A 643 35.15 -9.27 22.85
CA ALA A 643 35.51 -8.18 23.77
C ALA A 643 35.29 -8.59 25.24
N ALA A 644 34.17 -9.26 25.54
CA ALA A 644 33.90 -9.80 26.87
C ALA A 644 34.91 -10.88 27.29
N ALA A 645 35.25 -11.81 26.38
CA ALA A 645 36.23 -12.87 26.64
C ALA A 645 37.63 -12.30 26.92
N ILE A 646 38.09 -11.32 26.15
CA ILE A 646 39.35 -10.61 26.38
C ILE A 646 39.31 -9.91 27.74
N SER A 647 38.26 -9.12 28.01
CA SER A 647 38.14 -8.35 29.25
C SER A 647 38.16 -9.23 30.50
N ALA A 648 37.46 -10.37 30.46
CA ALA A 648 37.38 -11.30 31.59
C ALA A 648 38.69 -12.07 31.86
N ASN A 649 39.55 -12.26 30.85
CA ASN A 649 40.69 -13.19 30.94
C ASN A 649 42.06 -12.53 30.74
N LYS A 650 42.15 -11.24 30.39
CA LYS A 650 43.41 -10.53 30.12
C LYS A 650 44.44 -10.60 31.25
N ASP A 651 44.00 -10.76 32.49
CA ASP A 651 44.87 -10.79 33.68
C ASP A 651 45.23 -12.22 34.12
N VAL A 652 44.71 -13.26 33.47
CA VAL A 652 44.95 -14.66 33.86
C VAL A 652 46.45 -14.99 33.84
N SER A 653 47.21 -14.48 32.86
CA SER A 653 48.66 -14.69 32.80
C SER A 653 49.42 -14.10 33.99
N ASN A 654 48.88 -13.03 34.61
CA ASN A 654 49.48 -12.37 35.77
C ASN A 654 49.31 -13.18 37.06
N LEU A 655 48.35 -14.11 37.09
CA LEU A 655 48.07 -14.99 38.23
C LEU A 655 48.99 -16.22 38.27
N ILE A 656 49.77 -16.46 37.21
CA ILE A 656 50.58 -17.67 37.07
C ILE A 656 51.92 -17.50 37.79
N ALA A 657 52.10 -18.26 38.87
CA ALA A 657 53.37 -18.37 39.58
C ALA A 657 54.10 -19.67 39.19
N ILE A 658 55.35 -19.55 38.73
CA ILE A 658 56.17 -20.70 38.34
C ILE A 658 56.84 -21.32 39.56
N GLY A 659 56.70 -22.64 39.75
CA GLY A 659 57.31 -23.37 40.86
C GLY A 659 56.86 -24.82 40.96
N GLU A 660 57.37 -25.51 42.00
CA GLU A 660 57.09 -26.94 42.23
C GLU A 660 55.95 -27.19 43.25
N ASN A 661 55.46 -26.14 43.91
CA ASN A 661 54.39 -26.25 44.91
C ASN A 661 53.02 -26.49 44.26
N PRO A 662 52.04 -27.09 44.97
CA PRO A 662 50.67 -27.16 44.48
C PRO A 662 50.09 -25.77 44.21
N GLY A 663 49.31 -25.65 43.13
CA GLY A 663 48.79 -24.36 42.67
C GLY A 663 49.80 -23.51 41.90
N PHE A 664 51.07 -23.93 41.78
CA PHE A 664 52.07 -23.30 40.91
C PHE A 664 52.15 -24.06 39.58
N TRP A 665 52.65 -23.39 38.55
CA TRP A 665 52.80 -23.97 37.21
C TRP A 665 54.24 -24.38 36.94
N LYS A 666 54.40 -25.43 36.13
CA LYS A 666 55.71 -25.85 35.65
C LYS A 666 56.27 -24.81 34.67
N PRO A 667 57.60 -24.70 34.53
CA PRO A 667 58.21 -23.82 33.54
C PRO A 667 58.08 -24.41 32.12
N ASP A 668 56.92 -24.22 31.48
CA ASP A 668 56.61 -24.71 30.13
C ASP A 668 56.04 -23.63 29.18
N ASN A 669 56.13 -22.35 29.57
CA ASN A 669 55.74 -21.17 28.79
C ASN A 669 54.25 -21.04 28.43
N GLN A 670 53.35 -21.83 29.02
CA GLN A 670 51.91 -21.78 28.72
C GLN A 670 51.28 -20.41 29.04
N ALA A 671 51.76 -19.75 30.10
CA ALA A 671 51.39 -18.36 30.43
C ALA A 671 51.68 -17.38 29.29
N GLY A 672 52.84 -17.52 28.65
CA GLY A 672 53.25 -16.69 27.52
C GLY A 672 52.39 -16.96 26.29
N VAL A 673 52.12 -18.23 25.98
CA VAL A 673 51.25 -18.63 24.85
C VAL A 673 49.84 -18.04 24.98
N PHE A 674 49.27 -18.03 26.19
CA PHE A 674 47.95 -17.44 26.42
C PHE A 674 47.96 -15.91 26.38
N ALA A 675 49.00 -15.28 26.91
CA ALA A 675 49.17 -13.83 26.77
C ALA A 675 49.30 -13.42 25.29
N ASP A 676 50.02 -14.20 24.47
CA ASP A 676 50.12 -14.00 23.03
C ASP A 676 48.76 -14.14 22.34
N LEU A 677 47.94 -15.14 22.71
CA LEU A 677 46.58 -15.31 22.19
C LEU A 677 45.68 -14.11 22.50
N ILE A 678 45.70 -13.60 23.74
CA ILE A 678 44.95 -12.39 24.13
C ILE A 678 45.42 -11.20 23.29
N GLN A 679 46.73 -11.04 23.08
CA GLN A 679 47.30 -9.96 22.29
C GLN A 679 46.89 -10.05 20.82
N GLU A 680 46.98 -11.23 20.21
CA GLU A 680 46.55 -11.47 18.82
C GLU A 680 45.07 -11.16 18.63
N ALA A 681 44.21 -11.65 19.53
CA ALA A 681 42.77 -11.39 19.51
C ALA A 681 42.44 -9.90 19.71
N THR A 682 43.17 -9.22 20.60
CA THR A 682 43.04 -7.77 20.82
C THR A 682 43.44 -6.99 19.57
N THR A 683 44.56 -7.34 18.93
CA THR A 683 44.98 -6.73 17.66
C THR A 683 43.97 -7.00 16.54
N TYR A 684 43.38 -8.20 16.49
CA TYR A 684 42.33 -8.53 15.52
C TYR A 684 41.08 -7.69 15.73
N LEU A 685 40.62 -7.54 16.98
CA LEU A 685 39.49 -6.68 17.34
C LEU A 685 39.74 -5.21 16.94
N LYS A 686 40.93 -4.68 17.29
CA LYS A 686 41.36 -3.32 16.93
C LYS A 686 41.58 -3.09 15.43
N SER A 687 41.60 -4.15 14.62
CA SER A 687 41.75 -4.02 13.17
C SER A 687 40.47 -3.54 12.47
N GLY A 688 39.29 -3.72 13.10
CA GLY A 688 37.98 -3.42 12.51
C GLY A 688 37.58 -4.32 11.33
N ALA A 689 38.54 -5.05 10.73
CA ALA A 689 38.33 -5.88 9.56
C ALA A 689 38.23 -7.36 9.97
N TYR A 690 37.07 -7.75 10.48
CA TYR A 690 36.86 -9.08 11.03
C TYR A 690 35.65 -9.82 10.44
N THR A 691 35.59 -11.13 10.71
CA THR A 691 34.46 -12.00 10.35
C THR A 691 33.88 -12.62 11.61
N GLN A 692 32.56 -12.85 11.64
CA GLN A 692 31.90 -13.45 12.80
C GLN A 692 32.54 -14.78 13.21
N ALA A 693 32.85 -15.65 12.24
CA ALA A 693 33.47 -16.94 12.52
C ALA A 693 34.82 -16.83 13.24
N GLN A 694 35.64 -15.82 12.91
CA GLN A 694 36.94 -15.62 13.55
C GLN A 694 36.81 -14.94 14.91
N LEU A 695 35.84 -14.03 15.09
CA LEU A 695 35.52 -13.46 16.39
C LEU A 695 35.12 -14.58 17.38
N ASP A 696 34.20 -15.44 16.96
CA ASP A 696 33.71 -16.57 17.76
C ASP A 696 34.84 -17.54 18.11
N ALA A 697 35.71 -17.85 17.13
CA ALA A 697 36.86 -18.73 17.33
C ALA A 697 37.85 -18.18 18.37
N TYR A 698 38.15 -16.87 18.34
CA TYR A 698 39.00 -16.26 19.36
C TYR A 698 38.32 -16.22 20.73
N ALA A 699 37.02 -15.93 20.80
CA ALA A 699 36.28 -15.91 22.06
C ALA A 699 36.29 -17.30 22.73
N GLU A 700 36.07 -18.37 21.96
CA GLU A 700 36.14 -19.76 22.44
C GLU A 700 37.56 -20.16 22.84
N ALA A 701 38.56 -19.80 22.04
CA ALA A 701 39.97 -20.11 22.33
C ALA A 701 40.46 -19.43 23.61
N ILE A 702 40.10 -18.17 23.83
CA ILE A 702 40.42 -17.44 25.07
C ILE A 702 39.74 -18.09 26.28
N THR A 703 38.44 -18.38 26.17
CA THR A 703 37.66 -18.96 27.29
C THR A 703 38.19 -20.34 27.66
N SER A 704 38.46 -21.19 26.66
CA SER A 704 38.99 -22.53 26.86
C SER A 704 40.43 -22.49 27.38
N GLY A 705 41.28 -21.63 26.79
CA GLY A 705 42.68 -21.48 27.19
C GLY A 705 42.84 -21.02 28.64
N ALA A 706 41.97 -20.14 29.14
CA ALA A 706 41.96 -19.73 30.53
C ALA A 706 41.66 -20.91 31.47
N SER A 707 40.63 -21.71 31.16
CA SER A 707 40.28 -22.91 31.92
C SER A 707 41.40 -23.96 31.89
N ASP A 708 41.96 -24.23 30.71
CA ASP A 708 43.02 -25.21 30.52
C ASP A 708 44.27 -24.82 31.31
N ILE A 709 44.65 -23.54 31.32
CA ILE A 709 45.77 -23.05 32.14
C ILE A 709 45.56 -23.40 33.61
N PHE A 710 44.40 -23.12 34.19
CA PHE A 710 44.16 -23.44 35.60
C PHE A 710 44.23 -24.94 35.89
N SER A 711 43.86 -25.79 34.94
CA SER A 711 43.96 -27.24 35.07
C SER A 711 45.41 -27.78 35.10
N LEU A 712 46.37 -26.99 34.59
CA LEU A 712 47.80 -27.35 34.55
C LEU A 712 48.56 -27.03 35.84
N ALA A 713 47.92 -26.36 36.80
CA ALA A 713 48.54 -26.11 38.09
C ALA A 713 48.90 -27.43 38.79
N ASN A 714 50.05 -27.47 39.46
CA ASN A 714 50.49 -28.69 40.15
C ASN A 714 49.41 -29.15 41.14
N PRO A 715 48.97 -30.42 41.08
CA PRO A 715 47.95 -30.92 41.99
C PRO A 715 48.52 -31.10 43.40
N VAL A 716 47.64 -31.17 44.39
CA VAL A 716 47.99 -31.71 45.70
C VAL A 716 48.27 -33.21 45.58
N GLU A 717 49.34 -33.69 46.20
CA GLU A 717 49.71 -35.10 46.21
C GLU A 717 49.09 -35.82 47.40
N GLU A 718 48.54 -37.00 47.14
CA GLU A 718 47.93 -37.85 48.17
C GLU A 718 48.96 -38.28 49.22
N GLY A 719 48.62 -38.11 50.51
CA GLY A 719 49.49 -38.47 51.64
C GLY A 719 50.54 -37.43 52.03
N LYS A 720 50.61 -36.27 51.34
CA LYS A 720 51.42 -35.12 51.75
C LYS A 720 50.60 -34.11 52.55
N TRP A 721 51.24 -33.47 53.53
CA TRP A 721 50.65 -32.37 54.29
C TRP A 721 51.07 -31.04 53.67
N TYR A 722 50.11 -30.15 53.47
CA TYR A 722 50.30 -28.82 52.93
C TYR A 722 49.83 -27.77 53.94
N ALA A 723 50.55 -26.65 54.02
CA ALA A 723 50.15 -25.48 54.79
C ALA A 723 49.84 -24.33 53.82
N PHE A 724 48.69 -23.68 53.99
CA PHE A 724 48.30 -22.54 53.17
C PHE A 724 48.94 -21.27 53.73
N LYS A 725 49.62 -20.49 52.89
CA LYS A 725 50.21 -19.22 53.29
C LYS A 725 49.71 -18.12 52.37
N PHE A 726 49.36 -16.98 52.96
CA PHE A 726 49.10 -15.76 52.23
C PHE A 726 50.43 -15.06 51.92
N ASP A 727 50.57 -14.56 50.70
CA ASP A 727 51.79 -13.94 50.20
C ASP A 727 52.18 -12.66 50.97
N SER A 728 51.21 -11.97 51.56
CA SER A 728 51.45 -10.96 52.60
C SER A 728 50.24 -10.75 53.52
N LEU A 729 50.47 -10.14 54.69
CA LEU A 729 49.39 -9.68 55.58
C LEU A 729 48.51 -8.63 54.89
N GLU A 730 49.12 -7.80 54.05
CA GLU A 730 48.46 -6.74 53.28
C GLU A 730 47.48 -7.32 52.24
N HIS A 731 47.85 -8.40 51.54
CA HIS A 731 46.95 -9.10 50.63
C HIS A 731 45.80 -9.83 51.34
N TYR A 732 46.07 -10.43 52.50
CA TYR A 732 45.03 -11.05 53.33
C TYR A 732 43.98 -10.01 53.79
N GLU A 733 44.43 -8.83 54.19
CA GLU A 733 43.57 -7.73 54.63
C GLU A 733 42.79 -7.08 53.49
N ALA A 734 43.40 -6.94 52.30
CA ALA A 734 42.78 -6.37 51.12
C ALA A 734 41.56 -7.15 50.61
N HIS A 735 41.48 -8.47 50.90
CA HIS A 735 40.38 -9.34 50.44
C HIS A 735 39.29 -9.57 51.49
N GLY A 736 39.35 -8.91 52.66
CA GLY A 736 38.26 -8.89 53.64
C GLY A 736 37.96 -10.23 54.33
N TRP A 737 38.93 -11.16 54.37
CA TRP A 737 38.72 -12.46 55.03
C TRP A 737 38.66 -12.34 56.56
N ASN A 738 37.60 -12.90 57.16
CA ASN A 738 37.25 -12.69 58.55
C ASN A 738 38.25 -13.39 59.51
N LYS A 739 39.00 -12.58 60.27
CA LYS A 739 39.98 -13.04 61.28
C LYS A 739 39.32 -13.62 62.54
N ASP A 740 38.04 -13.36 62.75
CA ASP A 740 37.34 -13.59 64.01
C ASP A 740 36.35 -14.77 63.96
N ASP A 741 36.36 -15.59 62.91
CA ASP A 741 35.55 -16.82 62.87
C ASP A 741 36.14 -17.87 63.85
N PRO A 742 35.43 -18.29 64.91
CA PRO A 742 35.92 -19.27 65.87
C PRO A 742 36.10 -20.68 65.26
N ALA A 743 35.63 -20.96 64.05
CA ALA A 743 36.02 -22.16 63.30
C ALA A 743 37.47 -22.09 62.76
N ASN A 744 38.05 -20.89 62.70
CA ASN A 744 39.39 -20.58 62.16
C ASN A 744 40.46 -20.35 63.24
N ALA A 745 40.21 -20.70 64.51
CA ALA A 745 41.17 -20.53 65.61
C ALA A 745 42.50 -21.29 65.43
N THR A 746 42.63 -22.15 64.41
CA THR A 746 43.85 -22.85 64.01
C THR A 746 44.58 -22.25 62.78
N LEU A 747 43.98 -21.29 62.08
CA LEU A 747 44.64 -20.58 60.96
C LEU A 747 45.55 -19.43 61.43
N GLY A 748 45.38 -18.96 62.68
CA GLY A 748 46.24 -17.93 63.29
C GLY A 748 47.71 -18.35 63.43
N ASP A 749 48.02 -19.64 63.32
CA ASP A 749 49.38 -20.21 63.42
C ASP A 749 50.10 -20.33 62.04
N LEU A 750 49.51 -19.83 60.95
CA LEU A 750 50.08 -19.91 59.59
C LEU A 750 51.01 -18.72 59.23
N PHE A 751 51.20 -17.77 60.14
CA PHE A 751 52.25 -16.77 60.00
C PHE A 751 53.61 -17.38 60.39
N ASP A 752 54.57 -17.29 59.46
CA ASP A 752 56.02 -17.50 59.63
C ASP A 752 56.67 -18.91 59.62
N ASN A 753 56.07 -19.96 59.04
CA ASN A 753 56.80 -21.23 58.85
C ASN A 753 57.21 -21.53 57.39
N PHE A 754 58.50 -21.82 57.20
CA PHE A 754 59.11 -22.16 55.90
C PHE A 754 58.75 -23.58 55.45
N ALA A 755 58.58 -23.76 54.14
CA ALA A 755 58.40 -25.07 53.51
C ALA A 755 59.72 -25.87 53.51
N ALA A 756 59.73 -27.03 54.16
CA ALA A 756 60.73 -28.07 53.93
C ALA A 756 60.04 -29.44 53.94
N PRO A 757 60.47 -30.39 53.08
CA PRO A 757 59.95 -31.75 53.15
C PRO A 757 60.38 -32.38 54.48
N ALA A 758 59.42 -32.86 55.26
CA ALA A 758 59.69 -33.71 56.41
C ALA A 758 60.21 -35.06 55.89
N ASN A 759 61.52 -35.18 55.71
CA ASN A 759 62.14 -36.50 55.58
C ASN A 759 61.96 -37.22 56.92
N ASN A 760 61.12 -38.26 56.89
CA ASN A 760 61.00 -39.37 57.85
C ASN A 760 61.13 -39.01 59.33
N GLY A 761 59.99 -38.69 59.96
CA GLY A 761 59.83 -38.84 61.41
C GLY A 761 59.52 -40.30 61.78
N GLU A 762 60.51 -41.18 61.71
CA GLU A 762 60.59 -42.29 62.66
C GLU A 762 61.80 -42.02 63.55
N GLU A 763 61.58 -41.26 64.63
CA GLU A 763 62.09 -41.47 66.00
C GLU A 763 62.03 -40.17 66.82
N GLY A 764 61.31 -40.22 67.94
CA GLY A 764 61.64 -39.44 69.14
C GLY A 764 60.89 -38.13 69.39
N LEU A 765 59.64 -38.23 69.86
CA LEU A 765 59.04 -37.20 70.72
C LEU A 765 59.49 -37.44 72.18
N GLU A 766 60.54 -36.73 72.62
CA GLU A 766 60.71 -36.25 74.00
C GLU A 766 61.51 -34.93 73.95
N GLY A 767 60.91 -33.84 74.47
CA GLY A 767 61.55 -32.53 74.62
C GLY A 767 60.61 -31.36 74.37
#